data_AF-A0AAW6TXP8-F1
#
_entry.id   AF-A0AAW6TXP8-F1
#
_cell.length_a   1.000
_cell.length_b   1.000
_cell.length_c   1.000
_cell.angle_alpha   90.00
_cell.angle_beta   90.00
_cell.angle_gamma   90.00
#
_symmetry.space_group_name_H-M   'P 1'
#
loop_
_entity.id
_entity.type
_entity.pdbx_description
1 polymer ?
#
loop_
_entity_poly.entity_id
_entity_poly.type
_entity_poly.pdbx_seq_one_letter_code
_entity_poly.pdbx_strand_id
1 'polypeptide(L)'
;MKLACARFCTIACLLTIFVAASAWAQPHVCINEIMASNGTTLADEDGDFEDWIELYNPGPSAVDLRGFGLSDRSDDPLQWVFPEVIIEPGQFLLVWASGKDRRKATAPLHANFRISTEAEEVLLTAPEGARIDETMSHGVPRDISWGRDPDGSGNWCTLAPTPGASNDGWFLPVVSDIAFSHERGFYDEPIRVVLETETPGATIRYTLDGSTPTANHGAIYAGLIPIETTTCLRAIAFKAGWEPTNVHTHTYLFLDHVIRQATDPLTGAQVTPEGYPTSWGSVRGDYQMDPDVVGRNGTDIFGGLYANTIRDDLKAVPTISLVMNRDDWFGSKGIYINQSQDGTERVASMEYIDPAGAEGFQVNCALAMQGGISGGGTSLQRWKTFKLSMRPRFKPYTDDGTPTGGPSRLDFKLFGDSPVERHNTVVLDAVLNHSWLHPGGDQRNTAVYIQDQYVADLHDAMGGHSPHGAYAHMYINGLYWGLYYIHERPDHAWAAEMFGGGKDEYDAIKHGSGGVINSATGGSATANYNAMVAAANAVAADPDNAAKYDALCERLDVDDFIAYLLANWYTGNHDWPHKNWYATRRNAPGGKWRFHSWDAEHTLEGTNEVGKSPSDIHLKLSQNAEYRVRMADLVYRYFFHGRPLSYPASAEAFLFRMGQIERAIVGESARWGDNRQSRPYTQQDWLNTQTIKLTGMFPNRADQVLGWLKAVGLYPRIDAPEFRAQGLAQHGGPIPSGGIVSMTGDPGTVWYTLDGSDPRRPGSGGQAGEEFAWVTEDAPKKVLVPTASIGDGWRGLEFGDSAWISGAGGVGYERSTGYEHLFEIDVHDAMYGRNTSCYIRISFEVTPEGLTEAAGLRLKVRYDDGFVAYLNGVEVQRAMFNGVPSWNSGAAGSHSDAEAVHLETFDISSSIHHMRLGRNILAIHGLNAGATSSDFLISVELTSIMGSGGAVPSGVSPSASQYVRPLMLTESVQIAARAFDGQTWSALNEVTFGVGPVAQSLRISELMYHPVDPNAEYVELTNVGSQTINLNLVAFTDGIRYTFPGVELAPGAYMLVAEDLAAFEAAYGAGLPVVGPYSGKLSNAGERIELQDATGAVIQSFTYRDNWYRITDGQGFSLTVKDPAGSDSLDAKDAWRPSAQPGGSPGFDD
;
A
#
# COMPACT_ATOMS: atom_id res chain seq x y z
N MET A 1 61.13 -5.54 -62.70
CA MET A 1 62.49 -6.07 -62.92
C MET A 1 63.00 -6.51 -61.55
N LYS A 2 62.94 -7.83 -61.28
CA LYS A 2 64.09 -8.71 -61.00
C LYS A 2 64.88 -8.28 -59.74
N LEU A 3 65.17 -9.09 -58.73
CA LEU A 3 65.17 -10.54 -58.50
C LEU A 3 65.36 -10.72 -56.96
N ALA A 4 64.61 -11.59 -56.27
CA ALA A 4 65.03 -12.94 -55.79
C ALA A 4 65.96 -12.93 -54.55
N CYS A 5 65.93 -13.85 -53.58
CA CYS A 5 65.27 -15.16 -53.38
C CYS A 5 65.46 -15.52 -51.88
N ALA A 6 64.45 -15.97 -51.13
CA ALA A 6 64.07 -17.38 -50.84
C ALA A 6 65.04 -18.09 -49.86
N ARG A 7 64.65 -18.82 -48.79
CA ARG A 7 63.66 -19.93 -48.60
C ARG A 7 63.42 -20.16 -47.08
N PHE A 8 62.19 -20.32 -46.53
CA PHE A 8 61.17 -21.41 -46.57
C PHE A 8 61.38 -22.59 -45.58
N CYS A 9 60.43 -22.77 -44.63
CA CYS A 9 59.53 -23.94 -44.53
C CYS A 9 58.49 -23.81 -43.36
N THR A 10 57.18 -23.53 -43.53
CA THR A 10 55.94 -24.35 -43.86
C THR A 10 55.31 -25.14 -42.68
N ILE A 11 53.98 -25.23 -42.36
CA ILE A 11 52.66 -24.57 -42.65
C ILE A 11 51.59 -25.24 -41.72
N ALA A 12 50.54 -24.49 -41.30
CA ALA A 12 49.09 -24.85 -41.33
C ALA A 12 48.26 -23.80 -40.52
N CYS A 13 47.72 -22.73 -41.12
CA CYS A 13 46.40 -22.58 -41.79
C CYS A 13 45.17 -22.50 -40.85
N LEU A 14 44.74 -21.26 -40.56
CA LEU A 14 43.33 -20.84 -40.55
C LEU A 14 43.26 -19.32 -40.82
N LEU A 15 42.33 -18.95 -41.70
CA LEU A 15 42.20 -17.65 -42.38
C LEU A 15 42.24 -16.44 -41.44
N THR A 16 43.22 -15.56 -41.62
CA THR A 16 43.12 -14.15 -41.25
C THR A 16 42.48 -13.38 -42.40
N ILE A 17 41.18 -13.12 -42.30
CA ILE A 17 40.57 -11.98 -42.99
C ILE A 17 40.96 -10.74 -42.18
N PHE A 18 41.98 -10.03 -42.64
CA PHE A 18 42.18 -8.63 -42.27
C PHE A 18 41.02 -7.84 -42.90
N VAL A 19 39.90 -7.71 -42.17
CA VAL A 19 39.11 -6.49 -42.33
C VAL A 19 39.91 -5.44 -41.59
N ALA A 20 40.65 -4.64 -42.34
CA ALA A 20 40.93 -3.29 -41.87
C ALA A 20 39.57 -2.64 -41.68
N ALA A 21 39.03 -2.71 -40.46
CA ALA A 21 38.07 -1.71 -40.02
C ALA A 21 38.90 -0.42 -40.00
N SER A 22 38.93 0.27 -41.14
CA SER A 22 39.04 1.71 -41.12
C SER A 22 38.09 2.15 -40.01
N ALA A 23 38.64 2.69 -38.92
CA ALA A 23 37.86 3.54 -38.03
C ALA A 23 37.46 4.72 -38.91
N TRP A 24 36.33 4.59 -39.59
CA TRP A 24 35.63 5.75 -40.09
C TRP A 24 35.35 6.54 -38.82
N ALA A 25 36.00 7.69 -38.67
CA ALA A 25 35.52 8.68 -37.73
C ALA A 25 34.03 8.87 -38.08
N GLN A 26 33.14 8.50 -37.16
CA GLN A 26 31.72 8.80 -37.31
C GLN A 26 31.62 10.28 -37.71
N PRO A 27 30.90 10.62 -38.79
CA PRO A 27 30.71 12.02 -39.14
C PRO A 27 30.13 12.76 -37.94
N HIS A 28 30.87 13.73 -37.40
CA HIS A 28 30.49 14.42 -36.19
C HIS A 28 29.42 15.47 -36.55
N VAL A 29 28.15 15.14 -36.35
CA VAL A 29 27.02 16.08 -36.30
C VAL A 29 26.51 16.10 -34.86
N CYS A 30 26.15 17.27 -34.38
CA CYS A 30 25.76 17.48 -32.98
C CYS A 30 24.58 18.45 -32.90
N ILE A 31 23.89 18.44 -31.76
CA ILE A 31 22.88 19.42 -31.42
C ILE A 31 23.62 20.70 -30.99
N ASN A 32 23.28 21.83 -31.62
CA ASN A 32 23.99 23.10 -31.42
C ASN A 32 23.19 24.12 -30.63
N GLU A 33 21.89 24.23 -30.91
CA GLU A 33 21.01 25.24 -30.31
C GLU A 33 19.57 24.73 -30.28
N ILE A 34 18.82 25.08 -29.23
CA ILE A 34 17.43 24.71 -29.02
C ILE A 34 16.64 25.94 -28.60
N MET A 35 15.52 26.17 -29.27
CA MET A 35 14.50 27.13 -28.86
C MET A 35 13.25 26.37 -28.47
N ALA A 36 13.00 26.29 -27.16
CA ALA A 36 11.83 25.62 -26.60
C ALA A 36 10.63 26.56 -26.38
N SER A 37 10.80 27.88 -26.54
CA SER A 37 9.73 28.86 -26.32
C SER A 37 9.83 30.03 -27.30
N ASN A 38 9.41 29.79 -28.55
CA ASN A 38 9.49 30.78 -29.61
C ASN A 38 8.25 31.68 -29.66
N GLY A 39 8.43 33.00 -29.54
CA GLY A 39 7.32 33.95 -29.52
C GLY A 39 7.33 34.98 -30.62
N THR A 40 8.53 35.48 -30.91
CA THR A 40 8.78 36.56 -31.85
C THR A 40 10.08 36.38 -32.63
N THR A 41 10.92 35.43 -32.23
CA THR A 41 12.28 35.25 -32.76
C THR A 41 12.28 34.83 -34.22
N LEU A 42 11.67 33.69 -34.55
CA LEU A 42 11.69 33.14 -35.90
C LEU A 42 10.36 32.46 -36.22
N ALA A 43 9.62 32.95 -37.21
CA ALA A 43 8.42 32.26 -37.67
C ALA A 43 8.78 31.17 -38.71
N ASP A 44 8.04 30.07 -38.70
CA ASP A 44 8.09 29.04 -39.74
C ASP A 44 7.45 29.50 -41.06
N GLU A 45 7.43 28.64 -42.08
CA GLU A 45 6.84 28.98 -43.38
C GLU A 45 5.32 29.18 -43.37
N ASP A 46 4.63 28.76 -42.31
CA ASP A 46 3.18 28.98 -42.11
C ASP A 46 2.90 30.29 -41.36
N GLY A 47 3.94 30.92 -40.81
CA GLY A 47 3.85 32.13 -39.98
C GLY A 47 3.67 31.83 -38.49
N ASP A 48 3.84 30.57 -38.06
CA ASP A 48 3.76 30.14 -36.67
C ASP A 48 5.15 30.26 -36.00
N PHE A 49 5.20 30.65 -34.72
CA PHE A 49 6.44 30.67 -33.95
C PHE A 49 6.61 29.33 -33.24
N GLU A 50 7.06 28.32 -33.99
CA GLU A 50 7.24 26.96 -33.48
C GLU A 50 8.60 26.80 -32.78
N ASP A 51 8.70 25.79 -31.91
CA ASP A 51 9.96 25.39 -31.31
C ASP A 51 10.92 24.84 -32.38
N TRP A 52 12.22 24.94 -32.16
CA TRP A 52 13.19 24.45 -33.13
C TRP A 52 14.47 23.93 -32.49
N ILE A 53 15.08 22.98 -33.20
CA ILE A 53 16.35 22.35 -32.89
C ILE A 53 17.30 22.63 -34.04
N GLU A 54 18.49 23.10 -33.73
CA GLU A 54 19.55 23.30 -34.70
C GLU A 54 20.65 22.24 -34.56
N LEU A 55 21.01 21.63 -35.67
CA LEU A 55 22.16 20.74 -35.78
C LEU A 55 23.34 21.44 -36.44
N TYR A 56 24.56 21.12 -36.01
CA TYR A 56 25.80 21.64 -36.58
C TYR A 56 26.75 20.52 -37.00
N ASN A 57 27.44 20.70 -38.13
CA ASN A 57 28.51 19.81 -38.57
C ASN A 57 29.90 20.43 -38.32
N PRO A 58 30.56 20.16 -37.17
CA PRO A 58 31.93 20.58 -36.91
C PRO A 58 32.99 19.79 -37.72
N GLY A 59 32.58 18.71 -38.40
CA GLY A 59 33.47 17.82 -39.14
C GLY A 59 33.98 18.40 -40.46
N PRO A 60 35.10 17.87 -41.00
CA PRO A 60 35.69 18.35 -42.25
C PRO A 60 35.00 17.82 -43.52
N SER A 61 33.95 17.00 -43.39
CA SER A 61 33.24 16.36 -44.51
C SER A 61 31.72 16.50 -44.38
N ALA A 62 31.02 16.50 -45.51
CA ALA A 62 29.55 16.52 -45.54
C ALA A 62 28.94 15.27 -44.87
N VAL A 63 27.81 15.44 -44.19
CA VAL A 63 27.10 14.37 -43.47
C VAL A 63 25.71 14.19 -44.07
N ASP A 64 25.39 12.99 -44.54
CA ASP A 64 24.02 12.60 -44.93
C ASP A 64 23.28 12.07 -43.71
N LEU A 65 22.20 12.74 -43.32
CA LEU A 65 21.39 12.39 -42.15
C LEU A 65 20.36 11.30 -42.42
N ARG A 66 20.31 10.69 -43.62
CA ARG A 66 19.31 9.65 -43.92
C ARG A 66 19.32 8.55 -42.85
N GLY A 67 18.19 8.39 -42.17
CA GLY A 67 17.99 7.36 -41.17
C GLY A 67 18.36 7.76 -39.73
N PHE A 68 19.03 8.90 -39.52
CA PHE A 68 19.31 9.41 -38.18
C PHE A 68 18.00 9.71 -37.44
N GLY A 69 17.99 9.54 -36.13
CA GLY A 69 16.85 9.87 -35.27
C GLY A 69 17.01 11.22 -34.58
N LEU A 70 15.92 11.94 -34.44
CA LEU A 70 15.74 13.06 -33.52
C LEU A 70 14.59 12.69 -32.58
N SER A 71 14.78 12.85 -31.27
CA SER A 71 13.80 12.43 -30.27
C SER A 71 13.80 13.33 -29.05
N ASP A 72 12.65 13.46 -28.40
CA ASP A 72 12.50 14.02 -27.05
C ASP A 72 12.44 12.95 -25.94
N ARG A 73 12.73 11.69 -26.30
CA ARG A 73 12.48 10.50 -25.48
C ARG A 73 13.61 9.48 -25.56
N SER A 74 14.25 9.21 -24.44
CA SER A 74 15.29 8.18 -24.31
C SER A 74 14.82 6.76 -24.58
N ASP A 75 13.53 6.47 -24.37
CA ASP A 75 12.90 5.18 -24.63
C ASP A 75 12.44 4.99 -26.09
N ASP A 76 12.44 6.06 -26.89
CA ASP A 76 12.18 6.05 -28.33
C ASP A 76 13.25 6.85 -29.11
N PRO A 77 14.48 6.32 -29.22
CA PRO A 77 15.61 7.05 -29.82
C PRO A 77 15.45 7.39 -31.31
N LEU A 78 14.45 6.84 -31.99
CA LEU A 78 14.16 7.04 -33.42
C LEU A 78 12.76 7.66 -33.65
N GLN A 79 12.21 8.36 -32.65
CA GLN A 79 10.88 8.97 -32.66
C GLN A 79 10.58 9.76 -33.95
N TRP A 80 11.53 10.57 -34.41
CA TRP A 80 11.50 11.21 -35.72
C TRP A 80 12.75 10.88 -36.51
N VAL A 81 12.60 10.43 -37.76
CA VAL A 81 13.72 9.95 -38.60
C VAL A 81 13.93 10.90 -39.77
N PHE A 82 15.18 11.34 -39.94
CA PHE A 82 15.59 12.29 -40.98
C PHE A 82 15.46 11.71 -42.41
N PRO A 83 14.98 12.51 -43.37
CA PRO A 83 15.09 12.21 -44.79
C PRO A 83 16.55 12.39 -45.29
N GLU A 84 16.81 12.19 -46.59
CA GLU A 84 18.12 12.44 -47.20
C GLU A 84 18.43 13.95 -47.21
N VAL A 85 19.12 14.41 -46.17
CA VAL A 85 19.54 15.81 -45.99
C VAL A 85 21.02 15.82 -45.69
N ILE A 86 21.75 16.64 -46.45
CA ILE A 86 23.19 16.75 -46.34
C ILE A 86 23.55 18.04 -45.60
N ILE A 87 24.30 17.93 -44.50
CA ILE A 87 24.91 19.07 -43.82
C ILE A 87 26.38 19.15 -44.24
N GLU A 88 26.75 20.20 -44.98
CA GLU A 88 28.13 20.47 -45.38
C GLU A 88 29.02 20.87 -44.18
N PRO A 89 30.36 20.74 -44.26
CA PRO A 89 31.28 21.17 -43.21
C PRO A 89 31.02 22.61 -42.76
N GLY A 90 30.85 22.81 -41.45
CA GLY A 90 30.60 24.13 -40.86
C GLY A 90 29.23 24.74 -41.20
N GLN A 91 28.25 23.94 -41.60
CA GLN A 91 26.88 24.39 -41.82
C GLN A 91 25.94 23.95 -40.68
N PHE A 92 24.83 24.65 -40.59
CA PHE A 92 23.75 24.44 -39.63
C PHE A 92 22.49 23.92 -40.33
N LEU A 93 21.69 23.13 -39.64
CA LEU A 93 20.38 22.66 -40.11
C LEU A 93 19.33 22.88 -39.03
N LEU A 94 18.30 23.65 -39.35
CA LEU A 94 17.16 23.90 -38.47
C LEU A 94 16.04 22.88 -38.71
N VAL A 95 15.52 22.31 -37.62
CA VAL A 95 14.39 21.38 -37.60
C VAL A 95 13.34 21.95 -36.65
N TRP A 96 12.14 22.20 -37.16
CA TRP A 96 11.02 22.68 -36.34
C TRP A 96 10.45 21.54 -35.50
N ALA A 97 10.49 21.65 -34.18
CA ALA A 97 9.79 20.74 -33.28
C ALA A 97 8.34 21.22 -33.12
N SER A 98 7.54 21.05 -34.16
CA SER A 98 6.19 21.64 -34.23
C SER A 98 5.05 20.63 -34.07
N GLY A 99 5.36 19.33 -34.09
CA GLY A 99 4.37 18.25 -34.20
C GLY A 99 3.77 18.04 -35.60
N LYS A 100 4.27 18.75 -36.64
CA LYS A 100 3.69 18.74 -38.00
C LYS A 100 4.19 17.57 -38.88
N ASP A 101 5.26 16.87 -38.47
CA ASP A 101 5.84 15.69 -39.14
C ASP A 101 6.14 15.85 -40.66
N ARG A 102 6.80 16.95 -41.04
CA ARG A 102 7.17 17.24 -42.45
C ARG A 102 8.60 16.82 -42.74
N ARG A 103 8.78 15.85 -43.65
CA ARG A 103 10.08 15.19 -43.94
C ARG A 103 10.55 15.34 -45.39
N LYS A 104 10.13 16.38 -46.10
CA LYS A 104 10.57 16.56 -47.50
C LYS A 104 11.94 17.25 -47.51
N ALA A 105 12.99 16.54 -47.94
CA ALA A 105 14.37 17.05 -47.96
C ALA A 105 14.59 18.40 -48.67
N THR A 106 13.69 18.80 -49.57
CA THR A 106 13.76 20.08 -50.29
C THR A 106 12.85 21.17 -49.71
N ALA A 107 12.37 21.01 -48.47
CA ALA A 107 11.49 21.94 -47.77
C ALA A 107 11.89 22.01 -46.27
N PRO A 108 11.41 23.01 -45.50
CA PRO A 108 11.61 23.05 -44.06
C PRO A 108 11.17 21.74 -43.39
N LEU A 109 11.99 21.27 -42.44
CA LEU A 109 11.76 20.01 -41.73
C LEU A 109 10.97 20.28 -40.46
N HIS A 110 9.95 19.45 -40.22
CA HIS A 110 9.17 19.50 -38.98
C HIS A 110 9.15 18.12 -38.33
N ALA A 111 9.59 18.04 -37.08
CA ALA A 111 9.45 16.86 -36.25
C ALA A 111 7.97 16.57 -35.91
N ASN A 112 7.70 15.34 -35.47
CA ASN A 112 6.38 14.90 -35.01
C ASN A 112 6.14 15.18 -33.51
N PHE A 113 7.06 15.89 -32.87
CA PHE A 113 6.98 16.31 -31.46
C PHE A 113 7.23 17.82 -31.30
N ARG A 114 7.06 18.32 -30.08
CA ARG A 114 7.32 19.70 -29.64
C ARG A 114 8.24 19.68 -28.42
N ILE A 115 8.94 20.77 -28.14
CA ILE A 115 9.89 20.82 -27.02
C ILE A 115 9.21 21.47 -25.82
N SER A 116 9.33 20.86 -24.65
CA SER A 116 8.87 21.42 -23.38
C SER A 116 9.67 22.67 -23.01
N THR A 117 8.97 23.69 -22.51
CA THR A 117 9.57 24.95 -22.00
C THR A 117 10.20 24.82 -20.61
N GLU A 118 10.31 23.63 -20.03
CA GLU A 118 10.84 23.38 -18.67
C GLU A 118 12.23 22.75 -18.65
N ALA A 119 12.30 21.49 -19.04
CA ALA A 119 13.51 20.77 -19.34
C ALA A 119 13.11 19.42 -19.94
N GLU A 120 13.62 19.12 -21.12
CA GLU A 120 13.30 17.90 -21.84
C GLU A 120 14.56 17.40 -22.54
N GLU A 121 14.77 16.09 -22.50
CA GLU A 121 15.88 15.47 -23.20
C GLU A 121 15.67 15.66 -24.70
N VAL A 122 16.70 16.08 -25.43
CA VAL A 122 16.71 16.09 -26.89
C VAL A 122 17.88 15.24 -27.35
N LEU A 123 17.56 14.21 -28.13
CA LEU A 123 18.48 13.17 -28.56
C LEU A 123 18.68 13.23 -30.08
N LEU A 124 19.94 13.12 -30.50
CA LEU A 124 20.33 12.84 -31.88
C LEU A 124 20.96 11.44 -31.92
N THR A 125 20.48 10.58 -32.82
CA THR A 125 20.90 9.18 -32.89
C THR A 125 21.29 8.75 -34.29
N ALA A 126 22.17 7.75 -34.36
CA ALA A 126 22.55 7.07 -35.58
C ALA A 126 21.37 6.22 -36.10
N PRO A 127 21.38 5.78 -37.38
CA PRO A 127 20.29 4.98 -37.94
C PRO A 127 19.95 3.68 -37.21
N GLU A 128 20.91 3.12 -36.47
CA GLU A 128 20.75 1.96 -35.60
C GLU A 128 20.18 2.27 -34.21
N GLY A 129 19.91 3.55 -33.89
CA GLY A 129 19.42 4.01 -32.59
C GLY A 129 20.51 4.28 -31.54
N ALA A 130 21.79 4.17 -31.91
CA ALA A 130 22.90 4.54 -31.04
C ALA A 130 22.97 6.06 -30.85
N ARG A 131 23.13 6.54 -29.61
CA ARG A 131 23.20 7.98 -29.30
C ARG A 131 24.45 8.62 -29.91
N ILE A 132 24.26 9.72 -30.63
CA ILE A 132 25.32 10.55 -31.22
C ILE A 132 25.57 11.79 -30.36
N ASP A 133 24.49 12.49 -29.99
CA ASP A 133 24.55 13.66 -29.12
C ASP A 133 23.25 13.78 -28.32
N GLU A 134 23.32 14.41 -27.16
CA GLU A 134 22.17 14.64 -26.29
C GLU A 134 22.33 15.93 -25.48
N THR A 135 21.20 16.50 -25.10
CA THR A 135 21.15 17.58 -24.12
C THR A 135 19.81 17.59 -23.42
N MET A 136 19.75 18.21 -22.25
CA MET A 136 18.49 18.69 -21.69
C MET A 136 18.25 20.10 -22.21
N SER A 137 17.11 20.35 -22.86
CA SER A 137 16.59 21.71 -22.95
C SER A 137 16.44 22.23 -21.51
N HIS A 138 16.75 23.49 -21.27
CA HIS A 138 16.49 24.13 -19.98
C HIS A 138 15.36 25.12 -20.19
N GLY A 139 14.61 25.41 -19.13
CA GLY A 139 13.47 26.30 -19.15
C GLY A 139 13.93 27.73 -19.26
N VAL A 140 14.29 28.11 -20.48
CA VAL A 140 14.75 29.45 -20.81
C VAL A 140 13.54 30.36 -21.02
N PRO A 141 13.65 31.66 -20.69
CA PRO A 141 12.60 32.62 -20.98
C PRO A 141 12.18 32.59 -22.46
N ARG A 142 10.93 32.95 -22.74
CA ARG A 142 10.44 33.08 -24.12
C ARG A 142 11.38 33.95 -24.97
N ASP A 143 11.65 33.51 -26.19
CA ASP A 143 12.57 34.14 -27.14
C ASP A 143 14.06 34.16 -26.71
N ILE A 144 14.44 33.25 -25.82
CA ILE A 144 15.82 32.89 -25.47
C ILE A 144 16.05 31.43 -25.84
N SER A 145 17.22 31.10 -26.37
CA SER A 145 17.59 29.73 -26.74
C SER A 145 18.63 29.15 -25.78
N TRP A 146 18.79 27.84 -25.84
CA TRP A 146 19.80 27.06 -25.14
C TRP A 146 20.77 26.48 -26.16
N GLY A 147 22.05 26.87 -26.14
CA GLY A 147 23.02 26.46 -27.18
C GLY A 147 24.46 26.31 -26.70
N ARG A 148 25.32 25.73 -27.53
CA ARG A 148 26.75 25.46 -27.24
C ARG A 148 27.65 26.63 -27.67
N ASP A 149 28.55 27.08 -26.80
CA ASP A 149 29.63 28.01 -27.19
C ASP A 149 31.02 27.47 -26.80
N PRO A 150 31.95 27.25 -27.77
CA PRO A 150 31.76 27.40 -29.22
C PRO A 150 30.87 26.31 -29.86
N ASP A 151 30.39 26.56 -31.08
CA ASP A 151 29.53 25.62 -31.82
C ASP A 151 30.06 24.18 -31.79
N GLY A 152 29.16 23.24 -31.55
CA GLY A 152 29.39 21.79 -31.56
C GLY A 152 30.39 21.20 -30.57
N SER A 153 31.05 22.00 -29.74
CA SER A 153 32.04 21.51 -28.76
C SER A 153 32.04 22.26 -27.43
N GLY A 154 31.28 23.34 -27.34
CA GLY A 154 31.14 24.20 -26.18
C GLY A 154 30.27 23.66 -25.06
N ASN A 155 30.35 24.35 -23.92
CA ASN A 155 29.39 24.19 -22.84
C ASN A 155 28.04 24.76 -23.27
N TRP A 156 26.97 24.15 -22.79
CA TRP A 156 25.62 24.67 -22.99
C TRP A 156 25.37 25.94 -22.16
N CYS A 157 24.67 26.90 -22.75
CA CYS A 157 24.40 28.21 -22.15
C CYS A 157 23.14 28.86 -22.73
N THR A 158 22.62 29.88 -22.03
CA THR A 158 21.49 30.70 -22.51
C THR A 158 21.98 31.74 -23.50
N LEU A 159 21.33 31.81 -24.67
CA LEU A 159 21.75 32.63 -25.79
C LEU A 159 20.64 33.57 -26.26
N ALA A 160 21.02 34.74 -26.76
CA ALA A 160 20.19 35.45 -27.72
C ALA A 160 20.13 34.58 -29.00
N PRO A 161 18.95 34.23 -29.54
CA PRO A 161 18.87 33.13 -30.50
C PRO A 161 19.62 33.37 -31.81
N THR A 162 20.32 32.35 -32.31
CA THR A 162 21.21 32.42 -33.48
C THR A 162 20.86 31.44 -34.61
N PRO A 163 19.58 31.29 -35.01
CA PRO A 163 19.19 30.30 -36.00
C PRO A 163 19.90 30.49 -37.35
N GLY A 164 20.58 29.44 -37.79
CA GLY A 164 21.36 29.35 -39.02
C GLY A 164 22.74 30.01 -38.97
N ALA A 165 23.23 30.38 -37.78
CA ALA A 165 24.49 31.10 -37.58
C ALA A 165 25.27 30.54 -36.37
N SER A 166 26.53 30.95 -36.23
CA SER A 166 27.34 30.59 -35.06
C SER A 166 26.80 31.22 -33.78
N ASN A 167 26.89 30.48 -32.66
CA ASN A 167 26.50 30.91 -31.31
C ASN A 167 27.48 31.95 -30.70
N ASP A 168 27.86 33.01 -31.44
CA ASP A 168 28.88 34.00 -31.05
C ASP A 168 28.33 35.23 -30.27
N GLY A 169 27.15 35.08 -29.64
CA GLY A 169 26.35 36.15 -29.01
C GLY A 169 26.15 36.06 -27.48
N TRP A 170 25.75 37.18 -26.86
CA TRP A 170 25.77 37.44 -25.40
C TRP A 170 24.97 36.44 -24.55
N PHE A 171 25.65 35.78 -23.61
CA PHE A 171 25.06 35.09 -22.46
C PHE A 171 24.14 36.01 -21.66
N LEU A 172 22.98 35.52 -21.19
CA LEU A 172 22.31 36.11 -20.03
C LEU A 172 22.86 35.43 -18.78
N PRO A 173 23.89 35.98 -18.11
CA PRO A 173 24.30 35.46 -16.81
C PRO A 173 23.11 35.49 -15.82
N VAL A 174 22.98 34.46 -15.00
CA VAL A 174 21.90 34.34 -14.00
C VAL A 174 22.32 35.07 -12.73
N VAL A 175 21.40 35.84 -12.12
CA VAL A 175 21.66 36.47 -10.83
C VAL A 175 21.78 35.36 -9.77
N SER A 176 22.88 35.36 -9.03
CA SER A 176 23.10 34.47 -7.89
C SER A 176 21.93 34.55 -6.89
N ASP A 177 21.62 33.42 -6.28
CA ASP A 177 20.51 33.27 -5.36
C ASP A 177 20.55 34.24 -4.17
N ILE A 178 19.39 34.47 -3.54
CA ILE A 178 19.29 35.40 -2.41
C ILE A 178 19.56 34.65 -1.10
N ALA A 179 20.60 35.06 -0.38
CA ALA A 179 20.84 34.64 0.98
C ALA A 179 20.01 35.48 1.96
N PHE A 180 19.27 34.81 2.86
CA PHE A 180 18.57 35.42 3.98
C PHE A 180 19.41 35.23 5.25
N SER A 181 19.55 36.27 6.06
CA SER A 181 20.30 36.15 7.34
C SER A 181 19.59 35.32 8.41
N HIS A 182 18.29 35.03 8.23
CA HIS A 182 17.47 34.26 9.15
C HIS A 182 16.53 33.34 8.36
N GLU A 183 16.51 32.07 8.74
CA GLU A 183 15.66 31.06 8.12
C GLU A 183 14.18 31.27 8.44
N ARG A 184 13.30 30.76 7.56
CA ARG A 184 11.86 30.64 7.86
C ARG A 184 11.66 29.83 9.16
N GLY A 185 10.57 30.06 9.88
CA GLY A 185 10.28 29.28 11.10
C GLY A 185 9.77 30.11 12.27
N PHE A 186 9.90 29.55 13.47
CA PHE A 186 9.35 30.12 14.71
C PHE A 186 10.36 31.02 15.43
N TYR A 187 9.90 32.18 15.88
CA TYR A 187 10.70 33.18 16.58
C TYR A 187 9.96 33.73 17.79
N ASP A 188 10.68 33.89 18.90
CA ASP A 188 10.14 34.42 20.15
C ASP A 188 10.51 35.91 20.35
N GLU A 189 11.53 36.41 19.66
CA GLU A 189 12.04 37.79 19.78
C GLU A 189 12.18 38.46 18.40
N PRO A 190 11.94 39.78 18.28
CA PRO A 190 12.07 40.51 17.03
C PRO A 190 13.45 40.34 16.37
N ILE A 191 13.46 40.11 15.06
CA ILE A 191 14.68 39.90 14.27
C ILE A 191 14.87 41.01 13.23
N ARG A 192 16.09 41.08 12.69
CA ARG A 192 16.46 42.01 11.61
C ARG A 192 17.02 41.20 10.45
N VAL A 193 16.23 41.05 9.39
CA VAL A 193 16.60 40.27 8.22
C VAL A 193 17.46 41.12 7.30
N VAL A 194 18.56 40.52 6.83
CA VAL A 194 19.46 41.05 5.82
C VAL A 194 19.34 40.13 4.61
N LEU A 195 19.23 40.73 3.43
CA LEU A 195 19.18 40.03 2.15
C LEU A 195 20.47 40.32 1.39
N GLU A 196 21.10 39.29 0.84
CA GLU A 196 22.35 39.40 0.09
C GLU A 196 22.28 38.53 -1.18
N THR A 197 22.98 38.96 -2.23
CA THR A 197 23.21 38.16 -3.44
C THR A 197 24.67 38.32 -3.83
N GLU A 198 25.32 37.24 -4.26
CA GLU A 198 26.72 37.28 -4.66
C GLU A 198 26.93 38.07 -5.96
N THR A 199 25.87 38.33 -6.74
CA THR A 199 25.96 39.06 -8.01
C THR A 199 26.15 40.56 -7.79
N PRO A 200 27.34 41.12 -8.08
CA PRO A 200 27.60 42.54 -7.81
C PRO A 200 26.74 43.43 -8.72
N GLY A 201 26.14 44.47 -8.13
CA GLY A 201 25.28 45.42 -8.81
C GLY A 201 23.86 44.93 -9.09
N ALA A 202 23.47 43.74 -8.60
CA ALA A 202 22.08 43.32 -8.61
C ALA A 202 21.23 44.15 -7.62
N THR A 203 19.97 44.37 -7.97
CA THR A 203 18.96 45.04 -7.16
C THR A 203 18.01 44.00 -6.59
N ILE A 204 17.97 43.88 -5.26
CA ILE A 204 16.97 43.04 -4.57
C ILE A 204 15.70 43.87 -4.34
N ARG A 205 14.54 43.30 -4.65
CA ARG A 205 13.22 43.84 -4.29
C ARG A 205 12.47 42.86 -3.41
N TYR A 206 11.64 43.39 -2.51
CA TYR A 206 10.85 42.57 -1.60
C TYR A 206 9.44 43.13 -1.33
N THR A 207 8.56 42.26 -0.86
CA THR A 207 7.20 42.58 -0.41
C THR A 207 6.91 41.90 0.93
N LEU A 208 5.98 42.49 1.70
CA LEU A 208 5.54 41.98 3.01
C LEU A 208 4.02 41.70 3.06
N ASP A 209 3.32 41.92 1.95
CA ASP A 209 1.85 41.82 1.83
C ASP A 209 1.38 40.56 1.09
N GLY A 210 2.33 39.65 0.80
CA GLY A 210 2.10 38.41 0.05
C GLY A 210 2.15 38.56 -1.48
N SER A 211 2.13 39.79 -2.02
CA SER A 211 2.22 40.01 -3.47
C SER A 211 3.59 39.64 -4.03
N THR A 212 3.66 39.13 -5.26
CA THR A 212 4.93 38.76 -5.90
C THR A 212 5.76 40.01 -6.25
N PRO A 213 6.98 40.20 -5.69
CA PRO A 213 7.85 41.28 -6.12
C PRO A 213 8.25 41.10 -7.59
N THR A 214 8.32 42.19 -8.34
CA THR A 214 8.75 42.19 -9.76
C THR A 214 9.77 43.30 -9.99
N ALA A 215 10.33 43.42 -11.19
CA ALA A 215 11.27 44.49 -11.51
C ALA A 215 10.71 45.90 -11.21
N ASN A 216 9.38 46.05 -11.21
CA ASN A 216 8.68 47.31 -11.01
C ASN A 216 7.72 47.32 -9.80
N HIS A 217 7.65 46.24 -9.01
CA HIS A 217 6.75 46.09 -7.86
C HIS A 217 7.51 45.58 -6.63
N GLY A 218 7.19 46.12 -5.45
CA GLY A 218 7.89 45.86 -4.20
C GLY A 218 8.95 46.90 -3.84
N ALA A 219 9.34 46.94 -2.57
CA ALA A 219 10.34 47.86 -2.05
C ALA A 219 11.74 47.43 -2.52
N ILE A 220 12.58 48.40 -2.91
CA ILE A 220 14.00 48.14 -3.17
C ILE A 220 14.70 47.95 -1.82
N TYR A 221 15.41 46.84 -1.67
CA TYR A 221 16.19 46.57 -0.47
C TYR A 221 17.34 47.58 -0.35
N ALA A 222 17.36 48.33 0.75
CA ALA A 222 18.33 49.39 1.00
C ALA A 222 18.93 49.34 2.42
N GLY A 223 18.62 48.29 3.19
CA GLY A 223 19.05 48.10 4.58
C GLY A 223 18.23 47.03 5.29
N LEU A 224 18.56 46.76 6.56
CA LEU A 224 17.91 45.73 7.37
C LEU A 224 16.38 45.85 7.39
N ILE A 225 15.69 44.71 7.32
CA ILE A 225 14.22 44.61 7.37
C ILE A 225 13.82 44.18 8.79
N PRO A 226 13.15 45.03 9.59
CA PRO A 226 12.68 44.64 10.92
C PRO A 226 11.48 43.70 10.79
N ILE A 227 11.54 42.56 11.48
CA ILE A 227 10.45 41.59 11.61
C ILE A 227 10.13 41.45 13.08
N GLU A 228 9.02 42.05 13.51
CA GLU A 228 8.63 42.15 14.92
C GLU A 228 7.44 41.23 15.28
N THR A 229 6.72 40.78 14.26
CA THR A 229 5.53 39.93 14.36
C THR A 229 5.49 38.96 13.19
N THR A 230 4.53 38.02 13.20
CA THR A 230 4.35 37.07 12.10
C THR A 230 4.29 37.79 10.75
N THR A 231 5.24 37.51 9.88
CA THR A 231 5.45 38.24 8.62
C THR A 231 5.87 37.26 7.52
N CYS A 232 5.27 37.42 6.34
CA CYS A 232 5.69 36.72 5.12
C CYS A 232 6.55 37.67 4.28
N LEU A 233 7.85 37.40 4.15
CA LEU A 233 8.79 38.19 3.36
C LEU A 233 9.04 37.48 2.03
N ARG A 234 8.71 38.15 0.91
CA ARG A 234 9.02 37.63 -0.44
C ARG A 234 10.10 38.51 -1.08
N ALA A 235 11.11 37.92 -1.71
CA ALA A 235 12.20 38.65 -2.35
C ALA A 235 12.63 38.04 -3.70
N ILE A 236 13.16 38.90 -4.58
CA ILE A 236 13.71 38.55 -5.90
C ILE A 236 14.84 39.52 -6.24
N ALA A 237 15.87 39.05 -6.95
CA ALA A 237 17.01 39.86 -7.34
C ALA A 237 17.09 40.03 -8.87
N PHE A 238 17.34 41.27 -9.31
CA PHE A 238 17.39 41.64 -10.71
C PHE A 238 18.73 42.27 -11.08
N LYS A 239 19.21 42.01 -12.29
CA LYS A 239 20.28 42.79 -12.90
C LYS A 239 19.99 42.95 -14.40
N ALA A 240 20.23 44.15 -14.93
CA ALA A 240 19.96 44.41 -16.34
C ALA A 240 20.86 43.52 -17.22
N GLY A 241 20.25 42.83 -18.20
CA GLY A 241 20.95 41.86 -19.05
C GLY A 241 21.31 40.55 -18.35
N TRP A 242 20.67 40.24 -17.23
CA TRP A 242 20.81 39.00 -16.47
C TRP A 242 19.43 38.37 -16.25
N GLU A 243 19.37 37.05 -16.13
CA GLU A 243 18.16 36.36 -15.69
C GLU A 243 17.96 36.59 -14.17
N PRO A 244 16.77 37.00 -13.70
CA PRO A 244 16.53 37.20 -12.28
C PRO A 244 16.52 35.89 -11.50
N THR A 245 16.66 35.98 -10.17
CA THR A 245 16.44 34.80 -9.30
C THR A 245 14.98 34.35 -9.35
N ASN A 246 14.71 33.16 -8.81
CA ASN A 246 13.35 32.81 -8.40
C ASN A 246 12.86 33.73 -7.27
N VAL A 247 11.56 33.68 -7.00
CA VAL A 247 10.98 34.40 -5.85
C VAL A 247 11.13 33.54 -4.60
N HIS A 248 11.97 34.00 -3.68
CA HIS A 248 12.13 33.40 -2.36
C HIS A 248 11.05 33.93 -1.43
N THR A 249 10.42 33.05 -0.66
CA THR A 249 9.49 33.42 0.40
C THR A 249 10.01 32.88 1.72
N HIS A 250 10.06 33.68 2.79
CA HIS A 250 10.31 33.22 4.15
C HIS A 250 9.14 33.66 5.04
N THR A 251 8.46 32.71 5.66
CA THR A 251 7.48 32.98 6.71
C THR A 251 8.15 32.92 8.09
N TYR A 252 8.12 34.04 8.81
CA TYR A 252 8.56 34.15 10.20
C TYR A 252 7.33 34.12 11.10
N LEU A 253 7.21 33.13 11.99
CA LEU A 253 6.05 32.90 12.85
C LEU A 253 6.34 33.33 14.29
N PHE A 254 5.56 34.27 14.81
CA PHE A 254 5.62 34.74 16.19
C PHE A 254 4.35 34.32 16.92
N LEU A 255 4.41 33.26 17.75
CA LEU A 255 3.19 32.69 18.32
C LEU A 255 2.43 33.64 19.25
N ASP A 256 3.15 34.55 19.92
CA ASP A 256 2.55 35.63 20.71
C ASP A 256 1.71 36.60 19.87
N HIS A 257 2.08 36.79 18.60
CA HIS A 257 1.27 37.51 17.64
C HIS A 257 0.12 36.63 17.12
N VAL A 258 0.40 35.37 16.77
CA VAL A 258 -0.60 34.42 16.23
C VAL A 258 -1.80 34.29 17.16
N ILE A 259 -1.60 34.00 18.44
CA ILE A 259 -2.71 33.78 19.40
C ILE A 259 -3.54 35.05 19.68
N ARG A 260 -3.12 36.21 19.19
CA ARG A 260 -3.86 37.49 19.32
C ARG A 260 -4.46 37.96 17.99
N GLN A 261 -4.31 37.17 16.92
CA GLN A 261 -4.79 37.55 15.59
C GLN A 261 -6.30 37.81 15.61
N ALA A 262 -6.68 38.89 14.93
CA ALA A 262 -8.07 39.29 14.73
C ALA A 262 -8.91 39.41 16.02
N THR A 263 -8.27 39.74 17.15
CA THR A 263 -8.94 39.94 18.43
C THR A 263 -8.73 41.37 18.93
N ASP A 264 -9.83 42.08 19.25
CA ASP A 264 -9.75 43.35 19.96
C ASP A 264 -9.20 43.11 21.39
N PRO A 265 -8.08 43.74 21.78
CA PRO A 265 -7.41 43.43 23.03
C PRO A 265 -8.17 43.88 24.28
N LEU A 266 -9.18 44.76 24.15
CA LEU A 266 -9.96 45.28 25.27
C LEU A 266 -11.26 44.48 25.48
N THR A 267 -11.94 44.16 24.37
CA THR A 267 -13.27 43.53 24.38
C THR A 267 -13.21 42.03 24.09
N GLY A 268 -12.11 41.55 23.51
CA GLY A 268 -11.94 40.20 22.98
C GLY A 268 -12.87 39.88 21.81
N ALA A 269 -13.50 40.88 21.20
CA ALA A 269 -14.34 40.68 20.03
C ALA A 269 -13.48 40.48 18.78
N GLN A 270 -13.97 39.66 17.85
CA GLN A 270 -13.39 39.53 16.52
C GLN A 270 -13.28 40.88 15.80
N VAL A 271 -12.11 41.14 15.22
CA VAL A 271 -11.85 42.24 14.28
C VAL A 271 -11.35 41.71 12.93
N THR A 272 -11.61 42.43 11.84
CA THR A 272 -11.08 42.08 10.52
C THR A 272 -9.62 42.52 10.42
N PRO A 273 -8.67 41.62 10.08
CA PRO A 273 -7.29 41.99 9.83
C PRO A 273 -7.15 43.07 8.76
N GLU A 274 -6.13 43.92 8.86
CA GLU A 274 -5.95 45.04 7.94
C GLU A 274 -5.87 44.57 6.47
N GLY A 275 -6.71 45.16 5.63
CA GLY A 275 -6.79 44.89 4.19
C GLY A 275 -7.46 43.56 3.81
N TYR A 276 -7.87 42.72 4.76
CA TYR A 276 -8.70 41.55 4.48
C TYR A 276 -10.18 41.94 4.34
N PRO A 277 -10.99 41.19 3.56
CA PRO A 277 -12.41 41.51 3.42
C PRO A 277 -13.18 41.16 4.69
N THR A 278 -14.25 41.91 4.95
CA THR A 278 -15.18 41.63 6.06
C THR A 278 -16.10 40.43 5.79
N SER A 279 -16.17 39.95 4.54
CA SER A 279 -16.92 38.76 4.13
C SER A 279 -16.11 37.82 3.24
N TRP A 280 -16.42 36.53 3.31
CA TRP A 280 -15.89 35.50 2.41
C TRP A 280 -16.95 35.07 1.42
N GLY A 281 -17.35 36.00 0.55
CA GLY A 281 -18.50 35.82 -0.33
C GLY A 281 -19.80 35.99 0.45
N SER A 282 -20.54 34.90 0.66
CA SER A 282 -21.88 34.91 1.25
C SER A 282 -21.93 34.98 2.78
N VAL A 283 -20.78 34.90 3.47
CA VAL A 283 -20.70 34.87 4.94
C VAL A 283 -19.74 35.89 5.51
N ARG A 284 -19.96 36.29 6.76
CA ARG A 284 -19.03 37.14 7.50
C ARG A 284 -17.70 36.39 7.68
N GLY A 285 -16.59 37.07 7.40
CA GLY A 285 -15.27 36.50 7.59
C GLY A 285 -14.97 36.29 9.06
N ASP A 286 -14.41 35.13 9.38
CA ASP A 286 -14.10 34.70 10.73
C ASP A 286 -12.59 34.41 10.85
N TYR A 287 -11.78 35.40 11.21
CA TYR A 287 -10.33 35.37 11.31
C TYR A 287 -9.80 35.19 12.74
N GLN A 288 -10.65 35.28 13.76
CA GLN A 288 -10.27 35.39 15.17
C GLN A 288 -9.60 34.11 15.70
N MET A 289 -8.55 34.28 16.51
CA MET A 289 -8.17 33.28 17.52
C MET A 289 -9.05 33.47 18.75
N ASP A 290 -9.85 32.47 19.09
CA ASP A 290 -10.87 32.51 20.13
C ASP A 290 -10.24 32.76 21.51
N PRO A 291 -10.51 33.93 22.13
CA PRO A 291 -10.00 34.27 23.46
C PRO A 291 -10.49 33.33 24.56
N ASP A 292 -11.56 32.55 24.33
CA ASP A 292 -12.04 31.57 25.28
C ASP A 292 -11.18 30.31 25.32
N VAL A 293 -10.33 30.08 24.31
CA VAL A 293 -9.35 28.96 24.26
C VAL A 293 -7.92 29.45 24.44
N VAL A 294 -7.50 30.50 23.73
CA VAL A 294 -6.11 31.03 23.84
C VAL A 294 -5.91 31.90 25.08
N GLY A 295 -7.01 32.29 25.71
CA GLY A 295 -7.06 33.02 26.96
C GLY A 295 -6.96 34.54 26.83
N ARG A 296 -7.72 35.24 27.68
CA ARG A 296 -7.58 36.69 27.87
C ARG A 296 -6.56 36.93 28.97
N ASN A 297 -5.48 37.66 28.66
CA ASN A 297 -4.38 37.91 29.61
C ASN A 297 -3.74 36.62 30.18
N GLY A 298 -3.75 35.53 29.41
CA GLY A 298 -3.11 34.26 29.78
C GLY A 298 -4.01 33.27 30.54
N THR A 299 -5.34 33.45 30.55
CA THR A 299 -6.26 32.45 31.12
C THR A 299 -7.49 32.27 30.23
N ASP A 300 -7.74 31.01 29.82
CA ASP A 300 -8.94 30.59 29.10
C ASP A 300 -10.13 30.37 30.03
N ILE A 301 -11.32 30.09 29.47
CA ILE A 301 -12.53 29.81 30.28
C ILE A 301 -12.51 28.42 30.95
N PHE A 302 -11.46 27.63 30.71
CA PHE A 302 -11.24 26.28 31.21
C PHE A 302 -10.18 26.23 32.32
N GLY A 303 -9.85 27.39 32.92
CA GLY A 303 -8.90 27.49 34.04
C GLY A 303 -7.43 27.52 33.64
N GLY A 304 -7.14 27.89 32.38
CA GLY A 304 -5.79 27.94 31.81
C GLY A 304 -5.32 26.61 31.23
N LEU A 305 -6.20 25.62 31.08
CA LEU A 305 -5.82 24.29 30.60
C LEU A 305 -5.22 24.33 29.18
N TYR A 306 -5.75 25.17 28.30
CA TYR A 306 -5.33 25.28 26.90
C TYR A 306 -4.48 26.54 26.65
N ALA A 307 -4.80 27.66 27.31
CA ALA A 307 -4.03 28.91 27.20
C ALA A 307 -2.57 28.75 27.64
N ASN A 308 -2.30 27.88 28.61
CA ASN A 308 -0.94 27.61 29.10
C ASN A 308 -0.10 26.80 28.10
N THR A 309 -0.73 26.03 27.22
CA THR A 309 -0.04 25.10 26.30
C THR A 309 -0.11 25.49 24.84
N ILE A 310 -0.97 26.45 24.47
CA ILE A 310 -1.29 26.78 23.08
C ILE A 310 -0.06 27.03 22.17
N ARG A 311 1.04 27.55 22.72
CA ARG A 311 2.28 27.77 21.96
C ARG A 311 2.93 26.46 21.54
N ASP A 312 2.95 25.48 22.43
CA ASP A 312 3.46 24.15 22.14
C ASP A 312 2.47 23.38 21.26
N ASP A 313 1.17 23.59 21.45
CA ASP A 313 0.12 22.96 20.66
C ASP A 313 0.16 23.37 19.18
N LEU A 314 0.48 24.65 18.91
CA LEU A 314 0.73 25.18 17.56
C LEU A 314 2.08 24.73 16.95
N LYS A 315 2.90 24.01 17.72
CA LYS A 315 4.15 23.36 17.30
C LYS A 315 4.07 21.82 17.38
N ALA A 316 2.89 21.26 17.70
CA ALA A 316 2.74 19.82 17.90
C ALA A 316 2.81 19.01 16.60
N VAL A 317 2.55 19.67 15.47
CA VAL A 317 2.67 19.12 14.12
C VAL A 317 3.39 20.16 13.23
N PRO A 318 3.95 19.74 12.08
CA PRO A 318 4.52 20.64 11.09
C PRO A 318 3.57 21.76 10.67
N THR A 319 4.12 22.82 10.09
CA THR A 319 3.37 23.95 9.55
C THR A 319 3.47 24.00 8.03
N ILE A 320 2.33 24.18 7.36
CA ILE A 320 2.27 24.65 5.97
C ILE A 320 1.98 26.15 5.96
N SER A 321 2.83 26.94 5.31
CA SER A 321 2.55 28.34 5.01
C SER A 321 2.29 28.53 3.53
N LEU A 322 1.12 29.05 3.18
CA LEU A 322 0.73 29.43 1.84
C LEU A 322 0.75 30.95 1.68
N VAL A 323 1.56 31.46 0.77
CA VAL A 323 1.73 32.89 0.53
C VAL A 323 1.45 33.23 -0.93
N MET A 324 0.50 34.13 -1.16
CA MET A 324 0.23 34.74 -2.47
C MET A 324 -0.36 36.13 -2.31
N ASN A 325 -0.62 36.82 -3.44
CA ASN A 325 -1.31 38.09 -3.40
C ASN A 325 -2.68 37.92 -2.74
N ARG A 326 -3.03 38.82 -1.80
CA ARG A 326 -4.30 38.77 -1.08
C ARG A 326 -5.51 38.80 -2.01
N ASP A 327 -5.44 39.49 -3.15
CA ASP A 327 -6.53 39.52 -4.13
C ASP A 327 -6.72 38.17 -4.86
N ASP A 328 -5.68 37.33 -4.91
CA ASP A 328 -5.77 35.97 -5.44
C ASP A 328 -6.44 35.00 -4.47
N TRP A 329 -6.47 35.33 -3.17
CA TRP A 329 -7.31 34.66 -2.18
C TRP A 329 -8.74 35.22 -2.16
N PHE A 330 -8.86 36.54 -2.04
CA PHE A 330 -10.05 37.23 -1.54
C PHE A 330 -10.59 38.33 -2.46
N GLY A 331 -9.95 38.58 -3.60
CA GLY A 331 -10.38 39.60 -4.55
C GLY A 331 -11.56 39.14 -5.42
N SER A 332 -11.89 39.96 -6.42
CA SER A 332 -12.91 39.60 -7.43
C SER A 332 -12.55 38.32 -8.22
N LYS A 333 -11.25 37.99 -8.27
CA LYS A 333 -10.70 36.75 -8.83
C LYS A 333 -10.11 35.83 -7.75
N GLY A 334 -10.49 36.01 -6.49
CA GLY A 334 -9.97 35.22 -5.38
C GLY A 334 -10.49 33.79 -5.36
N ILE A 335 -9.62 32.79 -5.31
CA ILE A 335 -10.03 31.38 -5.34
C ILE A 335 -10.72 30.93 -4.04
N TYR A 336 -10.48 31.62 -2.92
CA TYR A 336 -11.09 31.24 -1.65
C TYR A 336 -12.57 31.62 -1.60
N ILE A 337 -12.95 32.81 -2.07
CA ILE A 337 -14.30 33.36 -1.84
C ILE A 337 -15.28 33.17 -3.00
N ASN A 338 -14.80 32.88 -4.21
CA ASN A 338 -15.64 32.85 -5.41
C ASN A 338 -16.05 31.42 -5.78
N GLN A 339 -17.35 31.13 -5.65
CA GLN A 339 -17.92 29.79 -5.91
C GLN A 339 -17.79 29.33 -7.37
N SER A 340 -17.64 30.27 -8.32
CA SER A 340 -17.55 29.98 -9.76
C SER A 340 -16.12 29.69 -10.25
N GLN A 341 -15.14 29.66 -9.36
CA GLN A 341 -13.72 29.47 -9.69
C GLN A 341 -13.27 28.02 -9.46
N ASP A 342 -14.18 27.07 -9.68
CA ASP A 342 -13.90 25.63 -9.67
C ASP A 342 -12.80 25.30 -10.69
N GLY A 343 -11.77 24.58 -10.25
CA GLY A 343 -10.58 24.26 -11.05
C GLY A 343 -9.69 25.45 -11.42
N THR A 344 -9.99 26.67 -10.97
CA THR A 344 -9.13 27.84 -11.23
C THR A 344 -7.91 27.82 -10.31
N GLU A 345 -6.77 28.21 -10.86
CA GLU A 345 -5.49 28.17 -10.16
C GLU A 345 -4.90 29.55 -9.93
N ARG A 346 -4.15 29.71 -8.84
CA ARG A 346 -3.33 30.89 -8.54
C ARG A 346 -1.92 30.46 -8.18
N VAL A 347 -0.94 31.30 -8.50
CA VAL A 347 0.45 31.06 -8.12
C VAL A 347 0.60 31.32 -6.63
N ALA A 348 1.08 30.32 -5.90
CA ALA A 348 1.32 30.39 -4.47
C ALA A 348 2.75 29.95 -4.15
N SER A 349 3.38 30.58 -3.17
CA SER A 349 4.50 29.95 -2.47
C SER A 349 3.94 29.04 -1.39
N MET A 350 4.47 27.83 -1.29
CA MET A 350 4.20 26.86 -0.25
C MET A 350 5.49 26.59 0.53
N GLU A 351 5.43 26.68 1.84
CA GLU A 351 6.51 26.33 2.76
C GLU A 351 6.08 25.18 3.66
N TYR A 352 6.97 24.22 3.90
CA TYR A 352 6.84 23.21 4.96
C TYR A 352 7.87 23.53 6.04
N ILE A 353 7.38 23.76 7.26
CA ILE A 353 8.18 24.20 8.40
C ILE A 353 8.00 23.17 9.53
N ASP A 354 9.06 22.41 9.82
CA ASP A 354 9.08 21.51 10.96
C ASP A 354 9.50 22.27 12.24
N PRO A 355 8.66 22.31 13.29
CA PRO A 355 9.01 22.95 14.55
C PRO A 355 10.20 22.32 15.28
N ALA A 356 10.54 21.06 15.00
CA ALA A 356 11.71 20.36 15.52
C ALA A 356 13.01 20.71 14.77
N GLY A 357 12.93 21.52 13.69
CA GLY A 357 14.09 21.91 12.89
C GLY A 357 14.58 20.81 11.94
N ALA A 358 13.75 19.82 11.64
CA ALA A 358 14.01 18.88 10.56
C ALA A 358 13.98 19.60 9.19
N GLU A 359 14.37 18.88 8.13
CA GLU A 359 14.38 19.41 6.78
C GLU A 359 12.97 19.89 6.37
N GLY A 360 12.92 21.08 5.78
CA GLY A 360 11.71 21.68 5.23
C GLY A 360 11.99 22.24 3.86
N PHE A 361 10.98 22.80 3.21
CA PHE A 361 11.12 23.34 1.86
C PHE A 361 10.36 24.64 1.65
N GLN A 362 10.72 25.31 0.57
CA GLN A 362 9.87 26.30 -0.08
C GLN A 362 9.85 26.11 -1.58
N VAL A 363 8.65 26.08 -2.13
CA VAL A 363 8.45 25.97 -3.58
C VAL A 363 7.28 26.85 -3.99
N ASN A 364 7.31 27.36 -5.21
CA ASN A 364 6.10 27.89 -5.82
C ASN A 364 5.28 26.75 -6.45
N CYS A 365 3.96 26.90 -6.48
CA CYS A 365 3.05 25.92 -7.05
C CYS A 365 1.80 26.60 -7.61
N ALA A 366 1.06 25.87 -8.44
CA ALA A 366 -0.30 26.24 -8.79
C ALA A 366 -1.24 25.76 -7.67
N LEU A 367 -1.94 26.67 -7.01
CA LEU A 367 -2.90 26.35 -5.97
C LEU A 367 -4.32 26.43 -6.52
N ALA A 368 -5.09 25.35 -6.34
CA ALA A 368 -6.52 25.31 -6.60
C ALA A 368 -7.31 24.97 -5.33
N MET A 369 -8.61 25.23 -5.33
CA MET A 369 -9.51 24.67 -4.32
C MET A 369 -9.86 23.21 -4.63
N GLN A 370 -10.05 22.39 -3.60
CA GLN A 370 -10.38 20.96 -3.71
C GLN A 370 -11.88 20.71 -3.43
N GLY A 371 -12.48 19.82 -4.22
CA GLY A 371 -13.87 19.33 -4.01
C GLY A 371 -14.73 19.40 -5.27
N GLY A 372 -14.87 18.26 -5.97
CA GLY A 372 -15.86 18.05 -7.06
C GLY A 372 -15.79 19.00 -8.27
N ILE A 373 -15.02 18.62 -9.30
CA ILE A 373 -14.65 19.35 -10.54
C ILE A 373 -15.85 19.66 -11.49
N SER A 374 -17.09 19.39 -11.09
CA SER A 374 -18.26 19.59 -11.96
C SER A 374 -19.38 20.31 -11.23
N GLY A 375 -19.42 21.64 -11.41
CA GLY A 375 -20.54 22.49 -11.01
C GLY A 375 -20.41 23.12 -9.63
N GLY A 376 -19.18 23.27 -9.10
CA GLY A 376 -18.94 23.79 -7.76
C GLY A 376 -19.43 22.80 -6.71
N GLY A 377 -18.68 21.70 -6.54
CA GLY A 377 -19.01 20.63 -5.57
C GLY A 377 -19.37 21.14 -4.16
N THR A 378 -19.89 20.26 -3.32
CA THR A 378 -20.44 20.60 -1.99
C THR A 378 -19.49 21.44 -1.12
N SER A 379 -18.19 21.28 -1.30
CA SER A 379 -17.13 22.04 -0.61
C SER A 379 -17.11 23.52 -1.03
N LEU A 380 -17.19 23.83 -2.33
CA LEU A 380 -17.18 25.21 -2.84
C LEU A 380 -18.50 25.96 -2.62
N GLN A 381 -19.61 25.23 -2.46
CA GLN A 381 -20.89 25.80 -2.08
C GLN A 381 -20.96 26.26 -0.62
N ARG A 382 -19.92 25.97 0.20
CA ARG A 382 -19.77 26.47 1.57
C ARG A 382 -20.91 26.10 2.53
N TRP A 383 -21.75 25.12 2.19
CA TRP A 383 -22.85 24.71 3.07
C TRP A 383 -22.37 23.79 4.20
N LYS A 384 -21.32 22.98 3.98
CA LYS A 384 -20.68 22.15 5.01
C LYS A 384 -19.83 22.99 5.97
N THR A 385 -18.91 23.79 5.43
CA THR A 385 -17.99 24.62 6.22
C THR A 385 -17.45 25.78 5.40
N PHE A 386 -16.94 26.81 6.07
CA PHE A 386 -16.25 27.96 5.47
C PHE A 386 -14.73 27.81 5.43
N LYS A 387 -14.21 26.76 6.09
CA LYS A 387 -12.83 26.29 5.97
C LYS A 387 -12.78 25.32 4.78
N LEU A 388 -11.97 25.62 3.77
CA LEU A 388 -12.01 24.94 2.49
C LEU A 388 -10.73 24.17 2.20
N SER A 389 -10.87 22.94 1.70
CA SER A 389 -9.75 22.11 1.25
C SER A 389 -9.08 22.72 0.00
N MET A 390 -7.77 22.59 -0.09
CA MET A 390 -6.94 23.14 -1.17
C MET A 390 -6.09 22.05 -1.81
N ARG A 391 -5.55 22.32 -3.00
CA ARG A 391 -4.74 21.37 -3.76
C ARG A 391 -3.56 22.08 -4.44
N PRO A 392 -2.39 22.12 -3.79
CA PRO A 392 -1.13 22.45 -4.45
C PRO A 392 -0.85 21.46 -5.59
N ARG A 393 -0.50 22.00 -6.75
CA ARG A 393 -0.09 21.27 -7.94
C ARG A 393 1.27 21.80 -8.38
N PHE A 394 2.25 20.91 -8.42
CA PHE A 394 3.60 21.21 -8.82
C PHE A 394 3.69 21.04 -10.33
N LYS A 395 3.77 22.17 -11.02
CA LYS A 395 3.79 22.30 -12.47
C LYS A 395 4.28 23.70 -12.85
N PRO A 396 4.87 23.87 -14.04
CA PRO A 396 5.50 25.14 -14.46
C PRO A 396 4.52 26.27 -14.70
N TYR A 397 3.30 25.92 -15.12
CA TYR A 397 2.26 26.88 -15.47
C TYR A 397 0.95 26.46 -14.83
N THR A 398 0.18 27.45 -14.41
CA THR A 398 -1.25 27.26 -14.14
C THR A 398 -2.00 26.87 -15.41
N ASP A 399 -3.24 26.37 -15.27
CA ASP A 399 -4.09 25.96 -16.38
C ASP A 399 -4.42 27.14 -17.35
N ASP A 400 -4.24 28.39 -16.90
CA ASP A 400 -4.37 29.60 -17.73
C ASP A 400 -3.05 30.10 -18.34
N GLY A 401 -1.95 29.34 -18.18
CA GLY A 401 -0.64 29.65 -18.76
C GLY A 401 0.22 30.61 -17.92
N THR A 402 -0.20 30.97 -16.70
CA THR A 402 0.62 31.82 -15.82
C THR A 402 1.80 31.02 -15.28
N PRO A 403 3.06 31.48 -15.47
CA PRO A 403 4.23 30.81 -14.90
C PRO A 403 4.15 30.77 -13.38
N THR A 404 4.36 29.60 -12.79
CA THR A 404 4.39 29.43 -11.33
C THR A 404 5.74 29.83 -10.76
N GLY A 405 6.83 29.73 -11.53
CA GLY A 405 8.19 29.87 -11.04
C GLY A 405 8.55 28.79 -10.01
N GLY A 406 7.93 27.61 -10.14
CA GLY A 406 8.12 26.45 -9.30
C GLY A 406 8.31 25.17 -10.13
N PRO A 407 8.69 24.06 -9.50
CA PRO A 407 9.09 22.86 -10.22
C PRO A 407 7.90 22.08 -10.80
N SER A 408 8.19 21.20 -11.77
CA SER A 408 7.23 20.27 -12.39
C SER A 408 6.75 19.15 -11.44
N ARG A 409 7.43 18.98 -10.31
CA ARG A 409 7.14 18.05 -9.22
C ARG A 409 7.82 18.55 -7.94
N LEU A 410 7.23 18.26 -6.78
CA LEU A 410 7.88 18.46 -5.49
C LEU A 410 8.82 17.27 -5.25
N ASP A 411 10.11 17.54 -5.08
CA ASP A 411 11.14 16.57 -4.72
C ASP A 411 11.37 16.61 -3.21
N PHE A 412 10.41 16.03 -2.47
CA PHE A 412 10.41 16.01 -1.01
C PHE A 412 9.50 14.89 -0.50
N LYS A 413 10.05 13.99 0.33
CA LYS A 413 9.29 12.92 0.98
C LYS A 413 8.43 13.47 2.11
N LEU A 414 7.15 13.73 1.81
CA LEU A 414 6.21 14.29 2.79
C LEU A 414 5.81 13.29 3.90
N PHE A 415 5.79 12.00 3.59
CA PHE A 415 5.28 10.96 4.47
C PHE A 415 6.33 9.85 4.62
N GLY A 416 6.89 9.71 5.83
CA GLY A 416 7.99 8.78 6.08
C GLY A 416 7.62 7.30 5.87
N ASP A 417 6.33 6.97 6.04
CA ASP A 417 5.75 5.63 5.83
C ASP A 417 5.35 5.37 4.37
N SER A 418 5.33 6.40 3.51
CA SER A 418 5.03 6.25 2.08
C SER A 418 6.25 5.76 1.30
N PRO A 419 6.07 4.87 0.29
CA PRO A 419 7.10 4.59 -0.70
C PRO A 419 7.25 5.71 -1.75
N VAL A 420 6.36 6.71 -1.76
CA VAL A 420 6.43 7.86 -2.66
C VAL A 420 7.42 8.89 -2.14
N GLU A 421 8.40 9.23 -2.97
CA GLU A 421 9.44 10.23 -2.65
C GLU A 421 9.12 11.62 -3.22
N ARG A 422 8.24 11.69 -4.24
CA ARG A 422 8.00 12.90 -5.04
C ARG A 422 6.53 13.06 -5.37
N HIS A 423 6.08 14.31 -5.49
CA HIS A 423 4.65 14.60 -5.64
C HIS A 423 4.37 15.61 -6.77
N ASN A 424 3.43 15.29 -7.67
CA ASN A 424 2.86 16.27 -8.61
C ASN A 424 1.67 17.03 -8.01
N THR A 425 0.99 16.43 -7.04
CA THR A 425 -0.20 17.00 -6.41
C THR A 425 -0.30 16.49 -4.99
N VAL A 426 -0.58 17.41 -4.07
CA VAL A 426 -0.86 17.13 -2.67
C VAL A 426 -2.22 17.74 -2.34
N VAL A 427 -2.98 17.11 -1.46
CA VAL A 427 -4.25 17.65 -0.98
C VAL A 427 -4.07 18.18 0.44
N LEU A 428 -4.55 19.40 0.65
CA LEU A 428 -4.66 20.03 1.95
C LEU A 428 -6.13 19.97 2.34
N ASP A 429 -6.53 18.94 3.07
CA ASP A 429 -7.93 18.72 3.44
C ASP A 429 -8.31 19.45 4.74
N ALA A 430 -9.39 20.24 4.64
CA ALA A 430 -9.99 20.96 5.76
C ALA A 430 -10.86 20.07 6.67
N VAL A 431 -11.08 18.79 6.30
CA VAL A 431 -11.95 17.83 7.01
C VAL A 431 -13.38 18.35 7.08
N LEU A 432 -14.14 18.07 6.03
CA LEU A 432 -15.41 18.76 5.78
C LEU A 432 -16.59 18.06 6.46
N ASN A 433 -16.51 16.73 6.63
CA ASN A 433 -17.48 15.93 7.37
C ASN A 433 -16.88 15.53 8.73
N HIS A 434 -17.73 15.15 9.68
CA HIS A 434 -17.30 14.75 11.04
C HIS A 434 -16.27 15.73 11.64
N SER A 435 -16.55 17.02 11.48
CA SER A 435 -15.76 18.12 12.03
C SER A 435 -16.64 19.06 12.83
N TRP A 436 -16.03 19.82 13.73
CA TRP A 436 -16.73 20.80 14.58
C TRP A 436 -17.38 21.94 13.77
N LEU A 437 -16.95 22.12 12.52
CA LEU A 437 -17.46 23.15 11.62
C LEU A 437 -18.71 22.70 10.84
N HIS A 438 -19.07 21.42 10.85
CA HIS A 438 -20.22 20.92 10.10
C HIS A 438 -21.56 21.45 10.66
N PRO A 439 -22.59 21.78 9.83
CA PRO A 439 -23.88 22.29 10.33
C PRO A 439 -24.74 21.24 11.04
N GLY A 440 -24.58 19.95 10.72
CA GLY A 440 -25.27 18.83 11.37
C GLY A 440 -24.65 18.48 12.73
N GLY A 441 -25.45 18.45 13.79
CA GLY A 441 -24.95 18.19 15.16
C GLY A 441 -24.53 16.74 15.39
N ASP A 442 -25.13 15.80 14.66
CA ASP A 442 -24.74 14.40 14.58
C ASP A 442 -23.27 14.22 14.17
N GLN A 443 -22.83 14.91 13.11
CA GLN A 443 -21.44 14.83 12.66
C GLN A 443 -20.47 15.58 13.58
N ARG A 444 -20.86 16.77 14.09
CA ARG A 444 -19.99 17.52 15.02
C ARG A 444 -19.67 16.74 16.29
N ASN A 445 -20.65 15.99 16.79
CA ASN A 445 -20.53 15.25 18.04
C ASN A 445 -19.76 13.93 17.89
N THR A 446 -19.43 13.51 16.66
CA THR A 446 -18.62 12.31 16.37
C THR A 446 -17.27 12.66 15.76
N ALA A 447 -16.88 13.94 15.79
CA ALA A 447 -15.67 14.43 15.14
C ALA A 447 -14.39 13.83 15.74
N VAL A 448 -13.58 13.22 14.87
CA VAL A 448 -12.26 12.65 15.22
C VAL A 448 -11.13 13.15 14.31
N TYR A 449 -11.42 13.67 13.12
CA TYR A 449 -10.46 14.23 12.15
C TYR A 449 -9.44 13.26 11.53
N ILE A 450 -9.57 11.95 11.75
CA ILE A 450 -8.59 10.94 11.30
C ILE A 450 -9.16 9.83 10.40
N GLN A 451 -10.47 9.84 10.13
CA GLN A 451 -11.20 8.72 9.53
C GLN A 451 -10.63 8.28 8.17
N ASP A 452 -10.33 9.24 7.29
CA ASP A 452 -9.81 8.98 5.96
C ASP A 452 -8.48 8.22 6.00
N GLN A 453 -7.50 8.76 6.74
CA GLN A 453 -6.20 8.11 6.88
C GLN A 453 -6.32 6.76 7.59
N TYR A 454 -7.17 6.65 8.62
CA TYR A 454 -7.36 5.39 9.33
C TYR A 454 -7.85 4.26 8.41
N VAL A 455 -8.77 4.55 7.49
CA VAL A 455 -9.27 3.54 6.53
C VAL A 455 -8.19 3.20 5.49
N ALA A 456 -7.43 4.20 5.04
CA ALA A 456 -6.27 3.99 4.17
C ALA A 456 -5.22 3.10 4.85
N ASP A 457 -4.86 3.38 6.11
CA ASP A 457 -3.90 2.59 6.90
C ASP A 457 -4.34 1.13 7.05
N LEU A 458 -5.63 0.88 7.29
CA LEU A 458 -6.13 -0.50 7.36
C LEU A 458 -6.01 -1.21 6.02
N HIS A 459 -6.28 -0.51 4.91
CA HIS A 459 -6.12 -1.07 3.57
C HIS A 459 -4.65 -1.40 3.29
N ASP A 460 -3.73 -0.50 3.64
CA ASP A 460 -2.29 -0.67 3.42
C ASP A 460 -1.69 -1.74 4.33
N ALA A 461 -2.13 -1.81 5.59
CA ALA A 461 -1.73 -2.85 6.53
C ALA A 461 -2.16 -4.26 6.09
N MET A 462 -3.18 -4.35 5.22
CA MET A 462 -3.60 -5.60 4.57
C MET A 462 -2.85 -5.90 3.27
N GLY A 463 -1.87 -5.07 2.88
CA GLY A 463 -1.12 -5.19 1.62
C GLY A 463 -1.84 -4.59 0.41
N GLY A 464 -2.92 -3.83 0.65
CA GLY A 464 -3.50 -2.96 -0.35
C GLY A 464 -2.68 -1.68 -0.54
N HIS A 465 -3.16 -0.78 -1.40
CA HIS A 465 -2.46 0.46 -1.70
C HIS A 465 -3.40 1.66 -1.63
N SER A 466 -3.10 2.60 -0.76
CA SER A 466 -3.86 3.82 -0.53
C SER A 466 -2.94 5.03 -0.39
N PRO A 467 -3.49 6.24 -0.54
CA PRO A 467 -2.77 7.47 -0.22
C PRO A 467 -2.27 7.49 1.21
N HIS A 468 -1.02 7.91 1.38
CA HIS A 468 -0.46 8.24 2.69
C HIS A 468 -0.75 9.71 3.04
N GLY A 469 -0.72 10.00 4.33
CA GLY A 469 -1.10 11.30 4.84
C GLY A 469 -0.69 11.55 6.29
N ALA A 470 -0.65 12.83 6.63
CA ALA A 470 -0.23 13.37 7.91
C ALA A 470 -1.03 14.64 8.24
N TYR A 471 -0.65 15.36 9.29
CA TYR A 471 -1.36 16.55 9.73
C TYR A 471 -0.43 17.73 9.85
N ALA A 472 -0.94 18.93 9.57
CA ALA A 472 -0.19 20.16 9.75
C ALA A 472 -1.07 21.32 10.14
N HIS A 473 -0.46 22.29 10.81
CA HIS A 473 -1.03 23.60 11.03
C HIS A 473 -0.92 24.43 9.76
N MET A 474 -2.05 25.01 9.32
CA MET A 474 -2.10 25.79 8.09
C MET A 474 -2.03 27.29 8.39
N TYR A 475 -1.23 28.02 7.62
CA TYR A 475 -1.21 29.48 7.59
C TYR A 475 -1.44 30.00 6.17
N ILE A 476 -2.28 31.01 6.03
CA ILE A 476 -2.47 31.74 4.76
C ILE A 476 -2.01 33.18 4.94
N ASN A 477 -0.99 33.61 4.18
CA ASN A 477 -0.38 34.94 4.30
C ASN A 477 -0.10 35.33 5.77
N GLY A 478 0.38 34.38 6.58
CA GLY A 478 0.71 34.57 8.01
C GLY A 478 -0.46 34.52 8.98
N LEU A 479 -1.71 34.37 8.52
CA LEU A 479 -2.88 34.13 9.37
C LEU A 479 -3.03 32.64 9.65
N TYR A 480 -3.20 32.26 10.92
CA TYR A 480 -3.46 30.87 11.28
C TYR A 480 -4.85 30.43 10.82
N TRP A 481 -4.92 29.25 10.20
CA TRP A 481 -6.09 28.76 9.49
C TRP A 481 -6.62 27.42 10.01
N GLY A 482 -5.99 26.85 11.04
CA GLY A 482 -6.41 25.61 11.68
C GLY A 482 -5.62 24.39 11.26
N LEU A 483 -6.04 23.24 11.75
CA LEU A 483 -5.45 21.92 11.49
C LEU A 483 -5.94 21.37 10.15
N TYR A 484 -5.03 20.93 9.29
CA TYR A 484 -5.35 20.29 8.02
C TYR A 484 -4.82 18.86 8.00
N TYR A 485 -5.57 17.96 7.37
CA TYR A 485 -5.09 16.66 6.96
C TYR A 485 -4.43 16.81 5.60
N ILE A 486 -3.16 16.46 5.49
CA ILE A 486 -2.37 16.57 4.26
C ILE A 486 -2.15 15.17 3.72
N HIS A 487 -2.46 14.93 2.46
CA HIS A 487 -2.34 13.59 1.91
C HIS A 487 -2.07 13.56 0.41
N GLU A 488 -1.59 12.41 -0.03
CA GLU A 488 -1.40 12.08 -1.43
C GLU A 488 -2.75 12.00 -2.16
N ARG A 489 -2.70 12.13 -3.49
CA ARG A 489 -3.86 11.92 -4.34
C ARG A 489 -3.62 10.71 -5.25
N PRO A 490 -4.45 9.65 -5.22
CA PRO A 490 -4.18 8.40 -5.92
C PRO A 490 -4.54 8.48 -7.41
N ASP A 491 -3.98 9.46 -8.11
CA ASP A 491 -4.09 9.62 -9.56
C ASP A 491 -2.95 8.92 -10.32
N HIS A 492 -2.92 9.10 -11.64
CA HIS A 492 -1.93 8.50 -12.54
C HIS A 492 -0.47 8.87 -12.22
N ALA A 493 -0.22 10.06 -11.67
CA ALA A 493 1.13 10.47 -11.28
C ALA A 493 1.56 9.76 -9.98
N TRP A 494 0.65 9.70 -9.00
CA TRP A 494 0.88 8.92 -7.78
C TRP A 494 1.09 7.43 -8.09
N ALA A 495 0.28 6.85 -8.97
CA ALA A 495 0.43 5.44 -9.35
C ALA A 495 1.80 5.15 -10.00
N ALA A 496 2.34 6.09 -10.76
CA ALA A 496 3.68 5.96 -11.33
C ALA A 496 4.78 5.98 -10.26
N GLU A 497 4.69 6.83 -9.26
CA GLU A 497 5.66 6.83 -8.14
C GLU A 497 5.48 5.58 -7.24
N MET A 498 4.25 5.12 -7.02
CA MET A 498 3.97 3.92 -6.21
C MET A 498 4.39 2.61 -6.86
N PHE A 499 4.18 2.47 -8.18
CA PHE A 499 4.31 1.19 -8.89
C PHE A 499 5.38 1.19 -9.99
N GLY A 500 6.07 2.33 -10.19
CA GLY A 500 7.06 2.53 -11.24
C GLY A 500 6.47 2.80 -12.64
N GLY A 501 7.33 3.21 -13.57
CA GLY A 501 6.94 3.61 -14.94
C GLY A 501 6.59 5.09 -15.07
N GLY A 502 6.19 5.53 -16.26
CA GLY A 502 5.77 6.91 -16.52
C GLY A 502 4.30 7.16 -16.16
N LYS A 503 3.96 8.36 -15.68
CA LYS A 503 2.56 8.75 -15.38
C LYS A 503 1.60 8.59 -16.58
N ASP A 504 2.12 8.75 -17.80
CA ASP A 504 1.35 8.62 -19.04
C ASP A 504 1.02 7.16 -19.39
N GLU A 505 1.56 6.19 -18.65
CA GLU A 505 1.22 4.77 -18.76
C GLU A 505 0.01 4.39 -17.88
N TYR A 506 -0.48 5.28 -17.02
CA TYR A 506 -1.52 4.96 -16.04
C TYR A 506 -2.89 5.53 -16.42
N ASP A 507 -3.86 4.64 -16.53
CA ASP A 507 -5.27 4.98 -16.46
C ASP A 507 -5.62 5.30 -15.00
N ALA A 508 -6.37 6.38 -14.77
CA ALA A 508 -6.88 6.74 -13.45
C ALA A 508 -8.34 7.17 -13.54
N ILE A 509 -9.18 6.59 -12.67
CA ILE A 509 -10.61 6.89 -12.60
C ILE A 509 -11.05 7.11 -11.15
N LYS A 510 -12.20 7.77 -10.98
CA LYS A 510 -12.91 7.88 -9.70
C LYS A 510 -14.40 7.62 -9.89
N HIS A 511 -15.05 7.03 -8.89
CA HIS A 511 -16.50 6.78 -8.80
C HIS A 511 -17.13 5.85 -9.87
N GLY A 512 -16.54 5.73 -11.06
CA GLY A 512 -17.01 4.87 -12.14
C GLY A 512 -16.39 5.24 -13.49
N SER A 513 -16.85 4.57 -14.56
CA SER A 513 -16.26 4.66 -15.91
C SER A 513 -16.37 6.04 -16.58
N GLY A 514 -17.25 6.92 -16.08
CA GLY A 514 -17.38 8.32 -16.50
C GLY A 514 -16.53 9.30 -15.70
N GLY A 515 -15.98 8.89 -14.56
CA GLY A 515 -15.12 9.74 -13.72
C GLY A 515 -13.65 9.61 -14.10
N VAL A 516 -13.33 9.71 -15.38
CA VAL A 516 -11.95 9.62 -15.88
C VAL A 516 -11.15 10.82 -15.39
N ILE A 517 -10.00 10.53 -14.78
CA ILE A 517 -9.01 11.54 -14.38
C ILE A 517 -7.97 11.67 -15.48
N ASN A 518 -7.45 10.53 -15.94
CA ASN A 518 -6.52 10.44 -17.06
C ASN A 518 -6.76 9.14 -17.84
N SER A 519 -6.44 9.15 -19.13
CA SER A 519 -6.26 7.93 -19.93
C SER A 519 -4.79 7.80 -20.32
N ALA A 520 -4.24 6.60 -20.13
CA ALA A 520 -2.88 6.30 -20.54
C ALA A 520 -2.71 6.42 -22.05
N THR A 521 -1.51 6.76 -22.49
CA THR A 521 -1.12 6.74 -23.90
C THR A 521 -1.41 5.37 -24.52
N GLY A 522 -2.03 5.36 -25.70
CA GLY A 522 -2.39 4.12 -26.40
C GLY A 522 -3.54 3.33 -25.76
N GLY A 523 -4.21 3.87 -24.74
CA GLY A 523 -5.31 3.23 -24.00
C GLY A 523 -6.53 4.14 -23.80
N SER A 524 -7.54 3.59 -23.13
CA SER A 524 -8.70 4.36 -22.66
C SER A 524 -9.14 3.82 -21.31
N ALA A 525 -9.07 4.67 -20.28
CA ALA A 525 -9.46 4.32 -18.92
C ALA A 525 -10.90 3.78 -18.86
N THR A 526 -11.83 4.44 -19.57
CA THR A 526 -13.22 3.99 -19.70
C THR A 526 -13.32 2.61 -20.34
N ALA A 527 -12.62 2.37 -21.45
CA ALA A 527 -12.69 1.09 -22.16
C ALA A 527 -12.09 -0.05 -21.33
N ASN A 528 -10.93 0.19 -20.72
CA ASN A 528 -10.22 -0.77 -19.87
C ASN A 528 -11.01 -1.11 -18.60
N TYR A 529 -11.66 -0.13 -17.99
CA TYR A 529 -12.54 -0.37 -16.84
C TYR A 529 -13.78 -1.16 -17.25
N ASN A 530 -14.44 -0.78 -18.34
CA ASN A 530 -15.60 -1.51 -18.86
C ASN A 530 -15.25 -2.96 -19.24
N ALA A 531 -14.03 -3.23 -19.72
CA ALA A 531 -13.55 -4.58 -20.00
C ALA A 531 -13.40 -5.43 -18.73
N MET A 532 -12.92 -4.84 -17.63
CA MET A 532 -12.90 -5.51 -16.32
C MET A 532 -14.32 -5.81 -15.81
N VAL A 533 -15.23 -4.84 -15.90
CA VAL A 533 -16.64 -5.03 -15.51
C VAL A 533 -17.31 -6.12 -16.37
N ALA A 534 -17.01 -6.17 -17.67
CA ALA A 534 -17.49 -7.21 -18.56
C ALA A 534 -16.96 -8.61 -18.17
N ALA A 535 -15.69 -8.71 -17.75
CA ALA A 535 -15.13 -9.95 -17.23
C ALA A 535 -15.84 -10.39 -15.94
N ALA A 536 -16.13 -9.46 -15.02
CA ALA A 536 -16.92 -9.76 -13.81
C ALA A 536 -18.34 -10.22 -14.15
N ASN A 537 -19.00 -9.60 -15.13
CA ASN A 537 -20.30 -10.06 -15.63
C ASN A 537 -20.23 -11.46 -16.24
N ALA A 538 -19.13 -11.81 -16.92
CA ALA A 538 -18.94 -13.14 -17.47
C ALA A 538 -18.80 -14.20 -16.38
N VAL A 539 -18.11 -13.89 -15.26
CA VAL A 539 -18.05 -14.74 -14.07
C VAL A 539 -19.44 -14.95 -13.48
N ALA A 540 -20.22 -13.90 -13.25
CA ALA A 540 -21.58 -14.03 -12.74
C ALA A 540 -22.51 -14.85 -13.65
N ALA A 541 -22.32 -14.79 -14.97
CA ALA A 541 -23.14 -15.55 -15.92
C ALA A 541 -22.82 -17.06 -15.93
N ASP A 542 -21.64 -17.46 -15.43
CA ASP A 542 -21.15 -18.84 -15.46
C ASP A 542 -20.06 -19.01 -14.38
N PRO A 543 -20.48 -19.02 -13.10
CA PRO A 543 -19.56 -18.93 -11.96
C PRO A 543 -18.64 -20.14 -11.80
N ASP A 544 -18.95 -21.27 -12.43
CA ASP A 544 -18.15 -22.50 -12.35
C ASP A 544 -17.03 -22.55 -13.41
N ASN A 545 -16.95 -21.56 -14.30
CA ASN A 545 -15.98 -21.53 -15.39
C ASN A 545 -14.67 -20.84 -14.99
N ALA A 546 -13.65 -21.65 -14.70
CA ALA A 546 -12.33 -21.19 -14.27
C ALA A 546 -11.71 -20.15 -15.23
N ALA A 547 -11.78 -20.37 -16.55
CA ALA A 547 -11.19 -19.46 -17.53
C ALA A 547 -11.80 -18.04 -17.51
N LYS A 548 -13.09 -17.91 -17.14
CA LYS A 548 -13.73 -16.60 -16.97
C LYS A 548 -13.24 -15.89 -15.72
N TYR A 549 -13.02 -16.63 -14.64
CA TYR A 549 -12.44 -16.09 -13.41
C TYR A 549 -10.97 -15.72 -13.60
N ASP A 550 -10.19 -16.52 -14.32
CA ASP A 550 -8.81 -16.21 -14.68
C ASP A 550 -8.72 -14.94 -15.54
N ALA A 551 -9.58 -14.82 -16.55
CA ALA A 551 -9.66 -13.61 -17.38
C ALA A 551 -10.01 -12.34 -16.57
N LEU A 552 -10.76 -12.47 -15.48
CA LEU A 552 -10.97 -11.37 -14.54
C LEU A 552 -9.71 -11.10 -13.72
N CYS A 553 -9.06 -12.13 -13.18
CA CYS A 553 -7.83 -12.00 -12.38
C CYS A 553 -6.65 -11.38 -13.17
N GLU A 554 -6.66 -11.49 -14.51
CA GLU A 554 -5.74 -10.78 -15.40
C GLU A 554 -5.99 -9.27 -15.47
N ARG A 555 -7.19 -8.81 -15.10
CA ARG A 555 -7.66 -7.42 -15.24
C ARG A 555 -7.83 -6.70 -13.91
N LEU A 556 -8.10 -7.43 -12.83
CA LEU A 556 -8.31 -6.91 -11.49
C LEU A 556 -7.31 -7.56 -10.54
N ASP A 557 -6.66 -6.75 -9.71
CA ASP A 557 -5.92 -7.24 -8.56
C ASP A 557 -6.93 -7.63 -7.47
N VAL A 558 -7.30 -8.91 -7.45
CA VAL A 558 -8.42 -9.39 -6.62
C VAL A 558 -8.09 -9.37 -5.12
N ASP A 559 -6.82 -9.53 -4.74
CA ASP A 559 -6.42 -9.46 -3.32
C ASP A 559 -6.49 -8.03 -2.79
N ASP A 560 -5.89 -7.08 -3.51
CA ASP A 560 -6.01 -5.64 -3.24
C ASP A 560 -7.48 -5.22 -3.20
N PHE A 561 -8.30 -5.69 -4.15
CA PHE A 561 -9.73 -5.42 -4.16
C PHE A 561 -10.47 -5.99 -2.94
N ILE A 562 -10.13 -7.19 -2.46
CA ILE A 562 -10.72 -7.76 -1.24
C ILE A 562 -10.28 -6.97 -0.01
N ALA A 563 -8.99 -6.64 0.11
CA ALA A 563 -8.47 -5.81 1.20
C ALA A 563 -9.19 -4.45 1.25
N TYR A 564 -9.36 -3.80 0.11
CA TYR A 564 -10.11 -2.56 -0.04
C TYR A 564 -11.56 -2.68 0.44
N LEU A 565 -12.26 -3.75 0.07
CA LEU A 565 -13.63 -4.01 0.54
C LEU A 565 -13.68 -4.24 2.05
N LEU A 566 -12.74 -5.03 2.58
CA LEU A 566 -12.66 -5.34 4.01
C LEU A 566 -12.37 -4.09 4.84
N ALA A 567 -11.51 -3.17 4.39
CA ALA A 567 -11.26 -1.91 5.10
C ALA A 567 -12.55 -1.07 5.23
N ASN A 568 -13.33 -0.96 4.15
CA ASN A 568 -14.59 -0.21 4.14
C ASN A 568 -15.69 -0.90 4.95
N TRP A 569 -15.85 -2.22 4.83
CA TRP A 569 -16.83 -2.98 5.61
C TRP A 569 -16.47 -3.02 7.09
N TYR A 570 -15.19 -3.22 7.42
CA TYR A 570 -14.75 -3.23 8.80
C TYR A 570 -15.04 -1.90 9.48
N THR A 571 -14.82 -0.78 8.81
CA THR A 571 -15.07 0.55 9.38
C THR A 571 -16.51 1.00 9.28
N GLY A 572 -17.35 0.33 8.49
CA GLY A 572 -18.78 0.66 8.36
C GLY A 572 -19.04 1.87 7.46
N ASN A 573 -18.35 1.95 6.32
CA ASN A 573 -18.48 3.10 5.41
C ASN A 573 -19.87 3.17 4.77
N HIS A 574 -20.62 4.25 5.03
CA HIS A 574 -22.02 4.42 4.57
C HIS A 574 -22.19 5.50 3.48
N ASP A 575 -21.17 6.29 3.17
CA ASP A 575 -21.17 7.18 1.99
C ASP A 575 -20.48 6.55 0.76
N TRP A 576 -20.19 5.26 0.89
CA TRP A 576 -19.62 4.33 -0.08
C TRP A 576 -20.66 3.21 -0.36
N PRO A 577 -20.67 2.47 -1.48
CA PRO A 577 -19.66 2.35 -2.54
C PRO A 577 -19.86 3.22 -3.78
N HIS A 578 -21.08 3.76 -3.98
CA HIS A 578 -21.50 4.44 -5.21
C HIS A 578 -20.70 5.72 -5.61
N LYS A 579 -19.76 6.14 -4.76
CA LYS A 579 -18.78 7.22 -4.91
C LYS A 579 -17.65 7.00 -3.86
N ASN A 580 -16.72 7.95 -3.76
CA ASN A 580 -15.65 7.95 -2.73
C ASN A 580 -14.66 6.78 -2.89
N TRP A 581 -14.02 6.72 -4.06
CA TRP A 581 -12.95 5.77 -4.39
C TRP A 581 -12.23 6.18 -5.67
N TYR A 582 -10.97 5.77 -5.77
CA TYR A 582 -10.16 5.86 -6.98
C TYR A 582 -9.75 4.45 -7.44
N ALA A 583 -9.46 4.31 -8.73
CA ALA A 583 -8.81 3.11 -9.23
C ALA A 583 -7.78 3.47 -10.31
N THR A 584 -6.66 2.76 -10.31
CA THR A 584 -5.59 2.96 -11.29
C THR A 584 -5.22 1.65 -11.98
N ARG A 585 -4.73 1.76 -13.21
CA ARG A 585 -4.24 0.63 -14.00
C ARG A 585 -3.13 1.07 -14.92
N ARG A 586 -2.00 0.35 -14.89
CA ARG A 586 -0.93 0.52 -15.89
C ARG A 586 -1.33 -0.09 -17.22
N ASN A 587 -1.13 0.62 -18.32
CA ASN A 587 -1.39 0.15 -19.68
C ASN A 587 -0.18 -0.61 -20.27
N ALA A 588 0.26 -1.64 -19.55
CA ALA A 588 1.36 -2.53 -19.94
C ALA A 588 0.90 -4.01 -19.86
N PRO A 589 1.62 -4.96 -20.47
CA PRO A 589 1.34 -6.39 -20.30
C PRO A 589 1.26 -6.77 -18.81
N GLY A 590 0.20 -7.46 -18.42
CA GLY A 590 -0.05 -7.82 -17.01
C GLY A 590 -0.63 -6.70 -16.14
N GLY A 591 -0.93 -5.52 -16.70
CA GLY A 591 -1.53 -4.41 -15.97
C GLY A 591 -2.95 -4.69 -15.47
N LYS A 592 -3.13 -4.62 -14.14
CA LYS A 592 -4.39 -4.84 -13.43
C LYS A 592 -4.94 -3.54 -12.83
N TRP A 593 -6.25 -3.47 -12.67
CA TRP A 593 -6.92 -2.46 -11.86
C TRP A 593 -6.65 -2.70 -10.38
N ARG A 594 -6.35 -1.62 -9.65
CA ARG A 594 -6.27 -1.56 -8.18
C ARG A 594 -7.21 -0.49 -7.66
N PHE A 595 -7.80 -0.71 -6.51
CA PHE A 595 -8.76 0.22 -5.90
C PHE A 595 -8.14 0.89 -4.69
N HIS A 596 -8.33 2.19 -4.56
CA HIS A 596 -7.68 3.00 -3.53
C HIS A 596 -8.75 3.64 -2.64
N SER A 597 -8.52 3.57 -1.31
CA SER A 597 -9.35 4.27 -0.33
C SER A 597 -9.32 5.78 -0.60
N TRP A 598 -10.48 6.44 -0.50
CA TRP A 598 -10.61 7.87 -0.76
C TRP A 598 -11.90 8.41 -0.15
N ASP A 599 -11.86 9.55 0.56
CA ASP A 599 -13.06 10.25 1.08
C ASP A 599 -13.93 9.31 1.94
N ALA A 600 -13.26 8.66 2.91
CA ALA A 600 -13.82 7.65 3.81
C ALA A 600 -14.24 8.26 5.16
N GLU A 601 -14.71 9.52 5.14
CA GLU A 601 -15.02 10.29 6.34
C GLU A 601 -16.25 9.70 7.07
N HIS A 602 -17.14 9.05 6.33
CA HIS A 602 -18.39 8.47 6.81
C HIS A 602 -18.20 7.03 7.34
N THR A 603 -17.28 6.88 8.29
CA THR A 603 -16.84 5.60 8.88
C THR A 603 -16.82 5.63 10.40
N LEU A 604 -16.56 4.50 11.05
CA LEU A 604 -16.59 4.33 12.51
C LEU A 604 -17.97 4.58 13.12
N GLU A 605 -19.02 4.38 12.34
CA GLU A 605 -20.42 4.48 12.75
C GLU A 605 -21.30 3.51 11.96
N GLY A 606 -22.43 3.08 12.55
CA GLY A 606 -23.47 2.32 11.84
C GLY A 606 -23.14 0.86 11.45
N THR A 607 -23.84 0.40 10.40
CA THR A 607 -23.82 -0.97 9.84
C THR A 607 -23.18 -1.00 8.44
N ASN A 608 -22.85 -2.18 7.92
CA ASN A 608 -22.19 -2.32 6.61
C ASN A 608 -23.16 -2.04 5.44
N GLU A 609 -22.80 -1.15 4.52
CA GLU A 609 -23.51 -0.99 3.24
C GLU A 609 -22.90 -1.88 2.14
N VAL A 610 -23.75 -2.57 1.37
CA VAL A 610 -23.35 -3.46 0.25
C VAL A 610 -24.25 -3.28 -0.98
N GLY A 611 -23.72 -3.59 -2.17
CA GLY A 611 -24.50 -3.86 -3.38
C GLY A 611 -24.60 -2.75 -4.43
N LYS A 612 -23.70 -1.76 -4.39
CA LYS A 612 -23.49 -0.76 -5.46
C LYS A 612 -22.01 -0.75 -5.90
N SER A 613 -21.66 -0.22 -7.07
CA SER A 613 -20.24 -0.18 -7.51
C SER A 613 -19.34 0.58 -6.55
N PRO A 614 -18.12 0.10 -6.22
CA PRO A 614 -17.48 -1.08 -6.81
C PRO A 614 -17.85 -2.40 -6.13
N SER A 615 -18.58 -2.41 -5.00
CA SER A 615 -19.04 -3.65 -4.38
C SER A 615 -20.01 -4.47 -5.26
N ASP A 616 -20.57 -3.89 -6.33
CA ASP A 616 -21.33 -4.65 -7.33
C ASP A 616 -20.44 -5.63 -8.13
N ILE A 617 -19.14 -5.34 -8.26
CA ILE A 617 -18.16 -6.28 -8.79
C ILE A 617 -18.10 -7.47 -7.85
N HIS A 618 -17.88 -7.24 -6.56
CA HIS A 618 -17.92 -8.31 -5.54
C HIS A 618 -19.19 -9.16 -5.61
N LEU A 619 -20.37 -8.54 -5.74
CA LEU A 619 -21.63 -9.29 -5.87
C LEU A 619 -21.66 -10.24 -7.07
N LYS A 620 -20.98 -9.89 -8.18
CA LYS A 620 -20.84 -10.77 -9.34
C LYS A 620 -19.87 -11.92 -9.06
N LEU A 621 -18.81 -11.66 -8.30
CA LEU A 621 -17.76 -12.64 -8.01
C LEU A 621 -18.13 -13.59 -6.88
N SER A 622 -18.98 -13.18 -5.93
CA SER A 622 -19.36 -13.99 -4.77
C SER A 622 -20.07 -15.30 -5.15
N GLN A 623 -20.58 -15.41 -6.38
CA GLN A 623 -21.15 -16.64 -6.93
C GLN A 623 -20.07 -17.67 -7.32
N ASN A 624 -18.85 -17.24 -7.66
CA ASN A 624 -17.73 -18.12 -7.98
C ASN A 624 -17.10 -18.70 -6.70
N ALA A 625 -16.89 -20.03 -6.68
CA ALA A 625 -16.37 -20.73 -5.51
C ALA A 625 -14.92 -20.35 -5.17
N GLU A 626 -14.06 -20.16 -6.18
CA GLU A 626 -12.65 -19.79 -5.98
C GLU A 626 -12.51 -18.38 -5.37
N TYR A 627 -13.36 -17.44 -5.79
CA TYR A 627 -13.43 -16.12 -5.19
C TYR A 627 -13.85 -16.20 -3.70
N ARG A 628 -14.84 -17.04 -3.35
CA ARG A 628 -15.25 -17.21 -1.94
C ARG A 628 -14.16 -17.83 -1.08
N VAL A 629 -13.41 -18.81 -1.60
CA VAL A 629 -12.26 -19.39 -0.89
C VAL A 629 -11.18 -18.34 -0.67
N ARG A 630 -10.83 -17.59 -1.73
CA ARG A 630 -9.84 -16.49 -1.65
C ARG A 630 -10.26 -15.41 -0.65
N MET A 631 -11.54 -15.03 -0.65
CA MET A 631 -12.14 -14.12 0.33
C MET A 631 -12.00 -14.67 1.75
N ALA A 632 -12.32 -15.94 1.98
CA ALA A 632 -12.20 -16.57 3.29
C ALA A 632 -10.75 -16.61 3.80
N ASP A 633 -9.80 -16.90 2.91
CA ASP A 633 -8.37 -16.92 3.24
C ASP A 633 -7.87 -15.54 3.68
N LEU A 634 -8.24 -14.48 2.95
CA LEU A 634 -7.88 -13.12 3.31
C LEU A 634 -8.59 -12.64 4.59
N VAL A 635 -9.86 -12.99 4.78
CA VAL A 635 -10.55 -12.72 6.05
C VAL A 635 -9.82 -13.37 7.22
N TYR A 636 -9.43 -14.64 7.11
CA TYR A 636 -8.67 -15.30 8.17
C TYR A 636 -7.31 -14.63 8.42
N ARG A 637 -6.61 -14.27 7.33
CA ARG A 637 -5.32 -13.55 7.39
C ARG A 637 -5.40 -12.21 8.10
N TYR A 638 -6.53 -11.49 8.04
CA TYR A 638 -6.64 -10.13 8.58
C TYR A 638 -7.40 -10.02 9.91
N PHE A 639 -8.30 -10.97 10.23
CA PHE A 639 -9.16 -10.91 11.42
C PHE A 639 -8.61 -11.64 12.66
N PHE A 640 -7.62 -12.51 12.49
CA PHE A 640 -7.13 -13.38 13.56
C PHE A 640 -5.67 -13.06 13.91
N HIS A 641 -5.17 -13.62 15.01
CA HIS A 641 -3.73 -13.60 15.37
C HIS A 641 -3.09 -12.21 15.46
N GLY A 642 -3.81 -11.22 15.97
CA GLY A 642 -3.30 -9.84 16.14
C GLY A 642 -3.15 -9.06 14.84
N ARG A 643 -3.79 -9.52 13.75
CA ARG A 643 -3.74 -8.88 12.43
C ARG A 643 -4.64 -7.64 12.35
N PRO A 644 -4.52 -6.79 11.31
CA PRO A 644 -5.04 -5.42 11.31
C PRO A 644 -6.54 -5.25 11.62
N LEU A 645 -7.38 -6.25 11.34
CA LEU A 645 -8.82 -6.21 11.61
C LEU A 645 -9.24 -6.96 12.87
N SER A 646 -8.28 -7.41 13.68
CA SER A 646 -8.51 -8.03 14.99
C SER A 646 -8.54 -6.99 16.11
N TYR A 647 -9.11 -7.35 17.27
CA TYR A 647 -8.98 -6.59 18.51
C TYR A 647 -7.81 -7.17 19.35
N PRO A 648 -6.91 -6.33 19.91
CA PRO A 648 -6.95 -4.86 19.95
C PRO A 648 -6.26 -4.14 18.77
N ALA A 649 -5.67 -4.85 17.81
CA ALA A 649 -4.82 -4.25 16.78
C ALA A 649 -5.48 -3.09 16.00
N SER A 650 -6.73 -3.23 15.60
CA SER A 650 -7.46 -2.17 14.88
C SER A 650 -7.71 -0.92 15.75
N ALA A 651 -7.91 -1.10 17.06
CA ALA A 651 -8.09 -0.02 18.03
C ALA A 651 -6.76 0.69 18.32
N GLU A 652 -5.65 -0.06 18.33
CA GLU A 652 -4.30 0.48 18.48
C GLU A 652 -3.92 1.36 17.28
N ALA A 653 -4.23 0.94 16.05
CA ALA A 653 -4.04 1.76 14.85
C ALA A 653 -4.86 3.07 14.88
N PHE A 654 -6.11 3.01 15.36
CA PHE A 654 -6.94 4.19 15.56
C PHE A 654 -6.34 5.13 16.62
N LEU A 655 -5.91 4.58 17.76
CA LEU A 655 -5.26 5.33 18.83
C LEU A 655 -3.96 5.99 18.38
N PHE A 656 -3.15 5.31 17.57
CA PHE A 656 -1.93 5.85 17.00
C PHE A 656 -2.21 7.14 16.22
N ARG A 657 -3.18 7.13 15.31
CA ARG A 657 -3.55 8.32 14.53
C ARG A 657 -4.16 9.43 15.38
N MET A 658 -4.99 9.09 16.38
CA MET A 658 -5.48 10.09 17.32
C MET A 658 -4.32 10.76 18.07
N GLY A 659 -3.35 9.97 18.56
CA GLY A 659 -2.19 10.47 19.30
C GLY A 659 -1.35 11.49 18.50
N GLN A 660 -1.29 11.35 17.17
CA GLN A 660 -0.55 12.29 16.30
C GLN A 660 -1.10 13.73 16.36
N ILE A 661 -2.39 13.91 16.63
CA ILE A 661 -3.04 15.23 16.66
C ILE A 661 -3.56 15.64 18.03
N GLU A 662 -3.32 14.83 19.08
CA GLU A 662 -3.89 15.07 20.40
C GLU A 662 -3.62 16.50 20.88
N ARG A 663 -2.38 17.00 20.74
CA ARG A 663 -2.03 18.39 21.10
C ARG A 663 -2.43 19.39 20.02
N ALA A 664 -2.28 19.03 18.75
CA ALA A 664 -2.56 19.92 17.62
C ALA A 664 -4.04 20.32 17.52
N ILE A 665 -4.98 19.47 17.97
CA ILE A 665 -6.43 19.75 17.92
C ILE A 665 -6.83 20.97 18.78
N VAL A 666 -6.00 21.37 19.74
CA VAL A 666 -6.21 22.61 20.52
C VAL A 666 -6.11 23.85 19.62
N GLY A 667 -5.24 23.82 18.61
CA GLY A 667 -5.19 24.87 17.59
C GLY A 667 -6.47 24.95 16.75
N GLU A 668 -7.06 23.81 16.36
CA GLU A 668 -8.35 23.78 15.67
C GLU A 668 -9.48 24.32 16.56
N SER A 669 -9.48 23.94 17.85
CA SER A 669 -10.39 24.45 18.87
C SER A 669 -10.29 25.98 18.98
N ALA A 670 -9.08 26.50 19.11
CA ALA A 670 -8.82 27.93 19.25
C ALA A 670 -9.20 28.75 18.01
N ARG A 671 -9.26 28.14 16.83
CA ARG A 671 -9.54 28.87 15.59
C ARG A 671 -10.96 28.70 15.08
N TRP A 672 -11.57 27.54 15.32
CA TRP A 672 -12.83 27.14 14.71
C TRP A 672 -13.81 26.48 15.68
N GLY A 673 -13.42 26.24 16.94
CA GLY A 673 -14.22 25.50 17.91
C GLY A 673 -15.56 26.16 18.26
N ASP A 674 -15.66 27.49 18.18
CA ASP A 674 -16.85 28.29 18.47
C ASP A 674 -17.68 28.64 17.22
N ASN A 675 -17.25 28.20 16.03
CA ASN A 675 -17.88 28.59 14.77
C ASN A 675 -19.39 28.22 14.67
N ARG A 676 -19.82 27.21 15.43
CA ARG A 676 -21.22 26.71 15.45
C ARG A 676 -21.94 26.88 16.79
N GLN A 677 -21.24 27.29 17.85
CA GLN A 677 -21.82 27.46 19.19
C GLN A 677 -20.95 28.36 20.07
N SER A 678 -21.53 29.00 21.09
CA SER A 678 -20.81 29.99 21.90
C SER A 678 -19.73 29.42 22.81
N ARG A 679 -19.81 28.14 23.22
CA ARG A 679 -18.72 27.48 23.95
C ARG A 679 -17.88 26.73 22.91
N PRO A 680 -16.60 27.04 22.73
CA PRO A 680 -15.78 26.34 21.75
C PRO A 680 -15.71 24.84 22.07
N TYR A 681 -15.74 23.99 21.05
CA TYR A 681 -15.33 22.59 21.20
C TYR A 681 -13.87 22.52 21.63
N THR A 682 -13.51 21.52 22.44
CA THR A 682 -12.18 21.40 23.07
C THR A 682 -11.54 20.04 22.84
N GLN A 683 -10.24 19.93 23.14
CA GLN A 683 -9.54 18.63 23.14
C GLN A 683 -10.25 17.60 24.02
N GLN A 684 -10.77 17.99 25.20
CA GLN A 684 -11.52 17.07 26.06
C GLN A 684 -12.80 16.56 25.39
N ASP A 685 -13.52 17.40 24.62
CA ASP A 685 -14.70 16.96 23.88
C ASP A 685 -14.32 15.91 22.82
N TRP A 686 -13.17 16.07 22.17
CA TRP A 686 -12.63 15.12 21.19
C TRP A 686 -12.13 13.81 21.85
N LEU A 687 -11.47 13.87 23.01
CA LEU A 687 -11.07 12.68 23.78
C LEU A 687 -12.28 11.88 24.30
N ASN A 688 -13.40 12.57 24.59
CA ASN A 688 -14.65 11.88 24.94
C ASN A 688 -15.16 11.05 23.74
N THR A 689 -15.10 11.60 22.52
CA THR A 689 -15.45 10.88 21.28
C THR A 689 -14.53 9.67 21.09
N GLN A 690 -13.22 9.83 21.27
CA GLN A 690 -12.24 8.73 21.24
C GLN A 690 -12.66 7.59 22.18
N THR A 691 -12.94 7.94 23.44
CA THR A 691 -13.34 6.97 24.48
C THR A 691 -14.62 6.22 24.10
N ILE A 692 -15.61 6.92 23.55
CA ILE A 692 -16.87 6.31 23.08
C ILE A 692 -16.60 5.27 21.99
N LYS A 693 -15.73 5.56 21.01
CA LYS A 693 -15.41 4.62 19.94
C LYS A 693 -14.65 3.40 20.47
N LEU A 694 -13.65 3.61 21.32
CA LEU A 694 -12.82 2.54 21.91
C LEU A 694 -13.58 1.60 22.83
N THR A 695 -14.53 2.13 23.60
CA THR A 695 -15.34 1.32 24.54
C THR A 695 -16.57 0.71 23.89
N GLY A 696 -17.08 1.31 22.80
CA GLY A 696 -18.30 0.89 22.13
C GLY A 696 -18.08 -0.01 20.91
N MET A 697 -17.42 0.52 19.87
CA MET A 697 -17.34 -0.12 18.56
C MET A 697 -16.28 -1.22 18.52
N PHE A 698 -15.03 -0.86 18.84
CA PHE A 698 -13.87 -1.72 18.57
C PHE A 698 -13.90 -3.11 19.23
N PRO A 699 -14.30 -3.27 20.51
CA PRO A 699 -14.20 -4.57 21.19
C PRO A 699 -14.99 -5.70 20.52
N ASN A 700 -16.08 -5.38 19.83
CA ASN A 700 -16.96 -6.38 19.20
C ASN A 700 -16.96 -6.30 17.67
N ARG A 701 -16.18 -5.39 17.07
CA ARG A 701 -16.31 -5.09 15.64
C ARG A 701 -15.88 -6.24 14.74
N ALA A 702 -14.78 -6.89 15.08
CA ALA A 702 -14.28 -8.06 14.35
C ALA A 702 -15.32 -9.18 14.32
N ASP A 703 -15.90 -9.52 15.47
CA ASP A 703 -16.92 -10.58 15.60
C ASP A 703 -18.20 -10.24 14.84
N GLN A 704 -18.64 -8.98 14.85
CA GLN A 704 -19.82 -8.55 14.10
C GLN A 704 -19.63 -8.73 12.59
N VAL A 705 -18.49 -8.27 12.06
CA VAL A 705 -18.20 -8.34 10.62
C VAL A 705 -17.95 -9.79 10.19
N LEU A 706 -17.20 -10.57 10.97
CA LEU A 706 -16.99 -12.00 10.72
C LEU A 706 -18.30 -12.79 10.77
N GLY A 707 -19.17 -12.51 11.74
CA GLY A 707 -20.50 -13.12 11.86
C GLY A 707 -21.38 -12.81 10.65
N TRP A 708 -21.36 -11.57 10.16
CA TRP A 708 -22.03 -11.20 8.91
C TRP A 708 -21.45 -11.94 7.70
N LEU A 709 -20.12 -12.00 7.55
CA LEU A 709 -19.45 -12.72 6.46
C LEU A 709 -19.79 -14.22 6.44
N LYS A 710 -19.86 -14.86 7.62
CA LYS A 710 -20.36 -16.24 7.78
C LYS A 710 -21.82 -16.37 7.34
N ALA A 711 -22.68 -15.43 7.74
CA ALA A 711 -24.11 -15.45 7.40
C ALA A 711 -24.38 -15.31 5.91
N VAL A 712 -23.57 -14.52 5.18
CA VAL A 712 -23.71 -14.35 3.72
C VAL A 712 -22.87 -15.34 2.89
N GLY A 713 -22.21 -16.31 3.55
CA GLY A 713 -21.45 -17.36 2.88
C GLY A 713 -20.11 -16.93 2.28
N LEU A 714 -19.56 -15.80 2.72
CA LEU A 714 -18.24 -15.31 2.29
C LEU A 714 -17.09 -15.80 3.18
N TYR A 715 -17.41 -16.42 4.31
CA TYR A 715 -16.47 -17.13 5.18
C TYR A 715 -17.10 -18.46 5.61
N PRO A 716 -16.37 -19.60 5.53
CA PRO A 716 -16.92 -20.91 5.86
C PRO A 716 -17.21 -21.05 7.37
N ARG A 717 -18.14 -21.94 7.72
CA ARG A 717 -18.44 -22.26 9.14
C ARG A 717 -17.44 -23.23 9.76
N ILE A 718 -16.79 -24.04 8.93
CA ILE A 718 -15.67 -24.88 9.36
C ILE A 718 -14.47 -23.98 9.70
N ASP A 719 -13.94 -24.15 10.90
CA ASP A 719 -12.81 -23.36 11.38
C ASP A 719 -11.49 -23.80 10.73
N ALA A 720 -10.60 -22.83 10.54
CA ALA A 720 -9.25 -23.12 10.04
C ALA A 720 -8.43 -23.87 11.10
N PRO A 721 -7.49 -24.75 10.70
CA PRO A 721 -6.65 -25.45 11.66
C PRO A 721 -5.83 -24.46 12.48
N GLU A 722 -5.78 -24.63 13.80
CA GLU A 722 -4.98 -23.79 14.69
C GLU A 722 -3.66 -24.49 15.06
N PHE A 723 -2.57 -23.72 15.06
CA PHE A 723 -1.23 -24.24 15.34
C PHE A 723 -0.87 -24.15 16.82
N ARG A 724 -0.25 -25.22 17.31
CA ARG A 724 0.30 -25.30 18.66
C ARG A 724 1.76 -25.74 18.63
N ALA A 725 2.66 -24.87 19.05
CA ALA A 725 4.06 -25.20 19.25
C ALA A 725 4.29 -25.59 20.72
N GLN A 726 4.92 -26.73 20.95
CA GLN A 726 5.17 -27.26 22.30
C GLN A 726 3.90 -27.37 23.17
N GLY A 727 2.75 -27.62 22.53
CA GLY A 727 1.44 -27.73 23.18
C GLY A 727 0.73 -26.39 23.46
N LEU A 728 1.41 -25.26 23.26
CA LEU A 728 0.85 -23.91 23.45
C LEU A 728 0.37 -23.34 22.11
N ALA A 729 -0.72 -22.58 22.12
CA ALA A 729 -1.21 -21.88 20.93
C ALA A 729 -0.14 -20.88 20.45
N GLN A 730 0.28 -21.01 19.20
CA GLN A 730 1.34 -20.18 18.62
C GLN A 730 1.18 -20.13 17.09
N HIS A 731 1.01 -18.92 16.56
CA HIS A 731 0.91 -18.64 15.12
C HIS A 731 2.30 -18.34 14.54
N GLY A 732 3.02 -19.40 14.15
CA GLY A 732 4.39 -19.28 13.61
C GLY A 732 5.41 -18.76 14.62
N GLY A 733 6.53 -18.21 14.12
CA GLY A 733 7.59 -17.65 14.96
C GLY A 733 8.69 -18.66 15.34
N PRO A 734 9.59 -18.30 16.26
CA PRO A 734 10.75 -19.12 16.58
C PRO A 734 10.37 -20.40 17.35
N ILE A 735 11.08 -21.49 17.07
CA ILE A 735 10.98 -22.77 17.79
C ILE A 735 12.37 -23.42 17.91
N PRO A 736 12.71 -24.11 19.02
CA PRO A 736 13.98 -24.85 19.10
C PRO A 736 14.04 -26.01 18.10
N SER A 737 15.25 -26.39 17.70
CA SER A 737 15.47 -27.59 16.89
C SER A 737 14.96 -28.85 17.59
N GLY A 738 14.26 -29.71 16.85
CA GLY A 738 13.49 -30.84 17.38
C GLY A 738 12.15 -30.45 18.01
N GLY A 739 11.73 -29.19 17.85
CA GLY A 739 10.49 -28.69 18.42
C GLY A 739 9.26 -29.33 17.81
N ILE A 740 8.19 -29.47 18.60
CA ILE A 740 6.97 -30.16 18.19
C ILE A 740 5.89 -29.14 17.83
N VAL A 741 5.32 -29.27 16.64
CA VAL A 741 4.14 -28.53 16.20
C VAL A 741 2.97 -29.50 16.04
N SER A 742 1.82 -29.13 16.59
CA SER A 742 0.56 -29.84 16.44
C SER A 742 -0.50 -28.91 15.89
N MET A 743 -1.48 -29.47 15.19
CA MET A 743 -2.63 -28.75 14.66
C MET A 743 -3.90 -29.24 15.34
N THR A 744 -4.85 -28.35 15.59
CA THR A 744 -6.21 -28.69 16.00
C THR A 744 -7.16 -28.35 14.87
N GLY A 745 -8.05 -29.27 14.48
CA GLY A 745 -9.14 -29.02 13.56
C GLY A 745 -10.37 -29.70 14.09
N ASP A 746 -11.44 -28.94 14.29
CA ASP A 746 -12.74 -29.48 14.68
C ASP A 746 -13.79 -28.89 13.73
N PRO A 747 -14.69 -29.70 13.13
CA PRO A 747 -14.71 -31.17 13.04
C PRO A 747 -14.09 -31.73 11.72
N GLY A 748 -13.31 -30.94 10.97
CA GLY A 748 -12.78 -31.36 9.65
C GLY A 748 -11.45 -32.12 9.67
N THR A 749 -11.20 -32.92 8.62
CA THR A 749 -9.88 -33.55 8.39
C THR A 749 -8.86 -32.47 8.00
N VAL A 750 -7.77 -32.38 8.77
CA VAL A 750 -6.71 -31.40 8.51
C VAL A 750 -5.73 -31.92 7.46
N TRP A 751 -5.51 -31.12 6.41
CA TRP A 751 -4.50 -31.31 5.37
C TRP A 751 -3.50 -30.17 5.45
N TYR A 752 -2.22 -30.48 5.27
CA TYR A 752 -1.15 -29.49 5.33
C TYR A 752 -0.05 -29.75 4.30
N THR A 753 0.70 -28.70 3.99
CA THR A 753 1.96 -28.74 3.24
C THR A 753 3.08 -28.15 4.10
N LEU A 754 4.33 -28.41 3.73
CA LEU A 754 5.53 -27.91 4.45
C LEU A 754 6.34 -26.90 3.61
N ASP A 755 5.82 -26.54 2.44
CA ASP A 755 6.42 -25.57 1.52
C ASP A 755 5.55 -24.30 1.36
N GLY A 756 4.53 -24.14 2.21
CA GLY A 756 3.56 -23.04 2.13
C GLY A 756 2.51 -23.18 1.02
N SER A 757 2.59 -24.19 0.15
CA SER A 757 1.60 -24.37 -0.92
C SER A 757 0.21 -24.72 -0.36
N ASP A 758 -0.86 -24.25 -1.00
CA ASP A 758 -2.22 -24.57 -0.54
C ASP A 758 -2.46 -26.10 -0.55
N PRO A 759 -2.90 -26.72 0.57
CA PRO A 759 -3.22 -28.15 0.59
C PRO A 759 -4.44 -28.53 -0.27
N ARG A 760 -5.22 -27.56 -0.75
CA ARG A 760 -6.35 -27.74 -1.66
C ARG A 760 -5.91 -27.65 -3.12
N ARG A 761 -6.55 -28.41 -4.01
CA ARG A 761 -6.51 -28.19 -5.47
C ARG A 761 -7.59 -27.17 -5.89
N PRO A 762 -7.22 -26.04 -6.53
CA PRO A 762 -8.18 -25.10 -7.10
C PRO A 762 -9.13 -25.74 -8.11
N GLY A 763 -10.38 -25.29 -8.18
CA GLY A 763 -11.38 -25.69 -9.18
C GLY A 763 -12.06 -27.04 -8.92
N SER A 764 -11.56 -27.84 -7.99
CA SER A 764 -12.25 -29.04 -7.51
C SER A 764 -13.00 -28.71 -6.23
N GLY A 765 -14.33 -28.55 -6.32
CA GLY A 765 -15.19 -28.73 -5.15
C GLY A 765 -14.97 -30.16 -4.68
N GLY A 766 -14.17 -30.33 -3.63
CA GLY A 766 -13.61 -31.63 -3.28
C GLY A 766 -14.73 -32.67 -3.22
N GLN A 767 -14.72 -33.67 -4.11
CA GLN A 767 -15.66 -34.77 -3.93
C GLN A 767 -15.05 -35.65 -2.84
N ALA A 768 -15.75 -35.70 -1.70
CA ALA A 768 -15.55 -36.75 -0.73
C ALA A 768 -15.59 -38.12 -1.44
N GLY A 769 -14.84 -39.09 -0.92
CA GLY A 769 -15.20 -40.49 -1.17
C GLY A 769 -16.67 -40.69 -0.81
N GLU A 770 -17.39 -41.55 -1.53
CA GLU A 770 -18.82 -41.77 -1.31
C GLU A 770 -19.11 -41.99 0.18
N GLU A 771 -19.98 -41.16 0.77
CA GLU A 771 -20.46 -41.37 2.14
C GLU A 771 -21.44 -42.54 2.14
N PHE A 772 -21.13 -43.56 2.95
CA PHE A 772 -22.02 -44.70 3.17
C PHE A 772 -22.79 -44.50 4.48
N ALA A 773 -24.12 -44.45 4.42
CA ALA A 773 -24.97 -44.33 5.60
C ALA A 773 -25.20 -45.69 6.26
N TRP A 774 -24.70 -45.85 7.49
CA TRP A 774 -25.03 -46.95 8.39
C TRP A 774 -26.40 -46.77 9.04
N VAL A 775 -26.72 -45.53 9.38
CA VAL A 775 -28.00 -45.09 9.92
C VAL A 775 -28.43 -43.85 9.16
N THR A 776 -29.62 -43.86 8.58
CA THR A 776 -30.27 -42.69 7.98
C THR A 776 -31.26 -42.07 8.98
N GLU A 777 -31.70 -40.83 8.76
CA GLU A 777 -32.74 -40.20 9.60
C GLU A 777 -34.00 -41.07 9.68
N ASP A 778 -34.37 -41.73 8.58
CA ASP A 778 -35.53 -42.63 8.48
C ASP A 778 -35.28 -44.06 8.99
N ALA A 779 -34.12 -44.35 9.58
CA ALA A 779 -33.83 -45.68 10.07
C ALA A 779 -34.85 -46.12 11.14
N PRO A 780 -35.31 -47.38 11.12
CA PRO A 780 -36.19 -47.91 12.15
C PRO A 780 -35.56 -47.78 13.53
N LYS A 781 -36.31 -47.18 14.47
CA LYS A 781 -35.82 -46.86 15.81
C LYS A 781 -36.84 -47.18 16.89
N LYS A 782 -36.33 -47.37 18.10
CA LYS A 782 -37.08 -47.65 19.33
C LYS A 782 -36.91 -46.49 20.29
N VAL A 783 -38.03 -45.99 20.84
CA VAL A 783 -38.08 -44.77 21.62
C VAL A 783 -38.77 -45.00 22.97
N LEU A 784 -38.17 -44.48 24.04
CA LEU A 784 -38.75 -44.49 25.38
C LEU A 784 -38.53 -43.14 26.05
N VAL A 785 -39.59 -42.52 26.53
CA VAL A 785 -39.51 -41.48 27.55
C VAL A 785 -39.56 -42.17 28.92
N PRO A 786 -38.43 -42.27 29.64
CA PRO A 786 -38.40 -43.03 30.88
C PRO A 786 -39.21 -42.35 31.99
N THR A 787 -39.84 -43.14 32.87
CA THR A 787 -40.54 -42.65 34.08
C THR A 787 -39.82 -43.02 35.37
N ALA A 788 -38.77 -43.83 35.26
CA ALA A 788 -37.82 -44.22 36.30
C ALA A 788 -36.52 -44.70 35.64
N SER A 789 -35.46 -44.88 36.42
CA SER A 789 -34.21 -45.49 35.91
C SER A 789 -34.45 -46.92 35.44
N ILE A 790 -33.96 -47.24 34.24
CA ILE A 790 -33.97 -48.59 33.65
C ILE A 790 -32.56 -49.21 33.56
N GLY A 791 -31.60 -48.60 34.26
CA GLY A 791 -30.16 -48.92 34.15
C GLY A 791 -29.55 -48.49 32.82
N ASP A 792 -28.26 -48.77 32.62
CA ASP A 792 -27.50 -48.29 31.44
C ASP A 792 -27.42 -49.30 30.28
N GLY A 793 -28.00 -50.49 30.46
CA GLY A 793 -27.92 -51.57 29.47
C GLY A 793 -28.52 -51.21 28.11
N TRP A 794 -29.49 -50.29 28.07
CA TRP A 794 -30.16 -49.83 26.83
C TRP A 794 -29.20 -49.23 25.79
N ARG A 795 -28.02 -48.77 26.23
CA ARG A 795 -26.98 -48.22 25.37
C ARG A 795 -26.29 -49.30 24.50
N GLY A 796 -26.37 -50.57 24.91
CA GLY A 796 -25.66 -51.71 24.31
C GLY A 796 -26.56 -52.70 23.55
N LEU A 797 -25.92 -53.71 22.95
CA LEU A 797 -26.56 -54.70 22.06
C LEU A 797 -27.54 -55.65 22.76
N GLU A 798 -27.24 -56.07 23.99
CA GLU A 798 -27.96 -57.15 24.69
C GLU A 798 -29.29 -56.72 25.32
N PHE A 799 -29.65 -55.44 25.25
CA PHE A 799 -30.88 -54.93 25.85
C PHE A 799 -32.11 -55.17 24.96
N GLY A 800 -33.19 -55.68 25.57
CA GLY A 800 -34.47 -55.87 24.91
C GLY A 800 -35.37 -54.63 25.00
N ASP A 801 -35.72 -54.05 23.85
CA ASP A 801 -36.54 -52.83 23.70
C ASP A 801 -37.88 -53.08 23.00
N SER A 802 -38.33 -54.34 22.94
CA SER A 802 -39.57 -54.71 22.23
C SER A 802 -40.82 -53.95 22.70
N ALA A 803 -40.83 -53.47 23.95
CA ALA A 803 -41.91 -52.68 24.55
C ALA A 803 -41.80 -51.16 24.32
N TRP A 804 -40.74 -50.69 23.67
CA TRP A 804 -40.54 -49.26 23.37
C TRP A 804 -41.35 -48.85 22.14
N ILE A 805 -41.67 -47.56 22.04
CA ILE A 805 -42.35 -46.98 20.88
C ILE A 805 -41.51 -47.28 19.64
N SER A 806 -42.14 -47.76 18.58
CA SER A 806 -41.46 -48.12 17.33
C SER A 806 -41.86 -47.14 16.23
N GLY A 807 -40.89 -46.65 15.47
CA GLY A 807 -41.14 -45.79 14.32
C GLY A 807 -39.90 -45.58 13.46
N ALA A 808 -40.01 -44.68 12.50
CA ALA A 808 -38.94 -44.17 11.65
C ALA A 808 -38.91 -42.62 11.77
N GLY A 809 -37.99 -41.95 11.08
CA GLY A 809 -37.88 -40.48 11.10
C GLY A 809 -37.43 -39.86 12.43
N GLY A 810 -37.47 -38.53 12.54
CA GLY A 810 -37.09 -37.82 13.77
C GLY A 810 -38.03 -38.13 14.95
N VAL A 811 -37.54 -37.87 16.16
CA VAL A 811 -38.27 -38.01 17.42
C VAL A 811 -38.43 -36.62 18.02
N GLY A 812 -39.65 -36.20 18.32
CA GLY A 812 -39.87 -34.82 18.72
C GLY A 812 -41.26 -34.47 19.19
N TYR A 813 -41.47 -33.18 19.49
CA TYR A 813 -42.77 -32.53 19.54
C TYR A 813 -42.60 -31.03 19.28
N GLU A 814 -43.69 -30.35 18.91
CA GLU A 814 -43.73 -28.90 18.67
C GLU A 814 -45.05 -28.35 19.25
N ARG A 815 -44.99 -27.24 20.00
CA ARG A 815 -46.17 -26.57 20.58
C ARG A 815 -46.37 -25.14 20.08
N SER A 816 -45.41 -24.65 19.33
CA SER A 816 -45.40 -23.39 18.61
C SER A 816 -45.33 -23.66 17.11
N THR A 817 -44.20 -23.40 16.46
CA THR A 817 -43.97 -23.63 15.02
C THR A 817 -42.49 -23.83 14.74
N GLY A 818 -42.10 -24.80 13.89
CA GLY A 818 -40.72 -24.96 13.46
C GLY A 818 -40.36 -26.40 13.10
N TYR A 819 -40.74 -27.36 13.94
CA TYR A 819 -40.30 -28.76 13.82
C TYR A 819 -41.33 -29.74 13.27
N GLU A 820 -42.56 -29.31 12.91
CA GLU A 820 -43.68 -30.21 12.60
C GLU A 820 -43.43 -31.17 11.42
N HIS A 821 -42.44 -30.89 10.58
CA HIS A 821 -42.05 -31.69 9.42
C HIS A 821 -40.75 -32.48 9.64
N LEU A 822 -40.15 -32.41 10.82
CA LEU A 822 -38.83 -32.98 11.13
C LEU A 822 -38.89 -34.20 12.06
N PHE A 823 -40.07 -34.54 12.59
CA PHE A 823 -40.26 -35.75 13.40
C PHE A 823 -41.50 -36.53 12.95
N GLU A 824 -41.43 -37.86 13.07
CA GLU A 824 -42.58 -38.75 12.87
C GLU A 824 -42.98 -39.46 14.17
N ILE A 825 -42.05 -39.58 15.12
CA ILE A 825 -42.31 -40.16 16.45
C ILE A 825 -42.59 -39.01 17.41
N ASP A 826 -43.86 -38.73 17.63
CA ASP A 826 -44.32 -37.72 18.57
C ASP A 826 -44.22 -38.23 20.02
N VAL A 827 -43.44 -37.53 20.86
CA VAL A 827 -43.26 -37.84 22.29
C VAL A 827 -43.90 -36.81 23.22
N HIS A 828 -44.71 -35.89 22.69
CA HIS A 828 -45.35 -34.79 23.41
C HIS A 828 -46.02 -35.23 24.72
N ASP A 829 -47.00 -36.14 24.63
CA ASP A 829 -47.82 -36.57 25.77
C ASP A 829 -47.00 -37.25 26.88
N ALA A 830 -45.88 -37.86 26.50
CA ALA A 830 -45.01 -38.59 27.42
C ALA A 830 -43.97 -37.68 28.07
N MET A 831 -43.50 -36.64 27.36
CA MET A 831 -42.37 -35.80 27.75
C MET A 831 -42.80 -34.43 28.29
N TYR A 832 -43.68 -33.71 27.60
CA TYR A 832 -44.05 -32.35 27.96
C TYR A 832 -44.71 -32.27 29.35
N GLY A 833 -44.19 -31.39 30.20
CA GLY A 833 -44.59 -31.19 31.59
C GLY A 833 -44.21 -32.34 32.54
N ARG A 834 -43.44 -33.33 32.09
CA ARG A 834 -43.20 -34.59 32.84
C ARG A 834 -41.74 -35.00 32.91
N ASN A 835 -41.01 -34.93 31.81
CA ASN A 835 -39.64 -35.42 31.71
C ASN A 835 -38.81 -34.57 30.74
N THR A 836 -37.50 -34.49 30.97
CA THR A 836 -36.54 -33.77 30.11
C THR A 836 -35.73 -34.71 29.23
N SER A 837 -35.97 -36.02 29.29
CA SER A 837 -35.17 -37.02 28.61
C SER A 837 -35.99 -37.92 27.69
N CYS A 838 -35.41 -38.28 26.55
CA CYS A 838 -35.90 -39.31 25.66
C CYS A 838 -34.76 -40.27 25.29
N TYR A 839 -35.02 -41.57 25.32
CA TYR A 839 -34.07 -42.61 24.92
C TYR A 839 -34.44 -43.16 23.56
N ILE A 840 -33.47 -43.20 22.66
CA ILE A 840 -33.63 -43.66 21.27
C ILE A 840 -32.61 -44.75 21.03
N ARG A 841 -33.01 -45.88 20.44
CA ARG A 841 -32.14 -46.97 20.01
C ARG A 841 -32.37 -47.26 18.53
N ILE A 842 -31.28 -47.34 17.78
CA ILE A 842 -31.28 -47.58 16.34
C ILE A 842 -30.36 -48.76 16.06
N SER A 843 -30.94 -49.84 15.53
CA SER A 843 -30.19 -51.04 15.16
C SER A 843 -29.77 -50.95 13.71
N PHE A 844 -28.51 -51.26 13.42
CA PHE A 844 -27.98 -51.28 12.06
C PHE A 844 -26.99 -52.43 11.87
N GLU A 845 -26.71 -52.79 10.62
CA GLU A 845 -25.84 -53.91 10.26
C GLU A 845 -24.56 -53.39 9.60
N VAL A 846 -23.42 -54.02 9.93
CA VAL A 846 -22.10 -53.68 9.38
C VAL A 846 -21.54 -54.88 8.63
N THR A 847 -21.20 -54.71 7.36
CA THR A 847 -20.62 -55.76 6.50
C THR A 847 -19.09 -55.78 6.57
N PRO A 848 -18.43 -56.92 6.27
CA PRO A 848 -16.98 -57.00 6.16
C PRO A 848 -16.39 -56.00 5.17
N GLU A 849 -17.01 -55.83 4.01
CA GLU A 849 -16.57 -54.92 2.96
C GLU A 849 -16.66 -53.46 3.45
N GLY A 850 -17.79 -53.06 4.03
CA GLY A 850 -18.00 -51.70 4.49
C GLY A 850 -17.14 -51.30 5.70
N LEU A 851 -16.80 -52.23 6.60
CA LEU A 851 -15.91 -51.93 7.73
C LEU A 851 -14.44 -51.83 7.32
N THR A 852 -14.02 -52.58 6.28
CA THR A 852 -12.63 -52.55 5.78
C THR A 852 -12.36 -51.31 4.92
N GLU A 853 -13.40 -50.79 4.27
CA GLU A 853 -13.33 -49.58 3.44
C GLU A 853 -13.65 -48.30 4.21
N ALA A 854 -14.24 -48.37 5.41
CA ALA A 854 -14.53 -47.18 6.21
C ALA A 854 -13.24 -46.49 6.71
N ALA A 855 -12.92 -45.33 6.13
CA ALA A 855 -11.77 -44.51 6.47
C ALA A 855 -12.07 -43.42 7.52
N GLY A 856 -13.35 -43.26 7.89
CA GLY A 856 -13.83 -42.34 8.92
C GLY A 856 -15.27 -42.66 9.35
N LEU A 857 -15.70 -42.08 10.47
CA LEU A 857 -17.05 -42.25 11.03
C LEU A 857 -17.60 -40.91 11.51
N ARG A 858 -18.81 -40.55 11.07
CA ARG A 858 -19.47 -39.28 11.41
C ARG A 858 -20.85 -39.54 11.99
N LEU A 859 -21.15 -38.86 13.08
CA LEU A 859 -22.49 -38.77 13.65
C LEU A 859 -23.08 -37.42 13.28
N LYS A 860 -24.18 -37.40 12.52
CA LYS A 860 -24.91 -36.17 12.20
C LYS A 860 -26.16 -36.11 13.07
N VAL A 861 -26.43 -34.98 13.70
CA VAL A 861 -27.56 -34.83 14.64
C VAL A 861 -28.28 -33.51 14.39
N ARG A 862 -29.60 -33.57 14.18
CA ARG A 862 -30.51 -32.47 14.48
C ARG A 862 -30.94 -32.61 15.92
N TYR A 863 -30.68 -31.61 16.74
CA TYR A 863 -31.09 -31.61 18.14
C TYR A 863 -31.59 -30.24 18.56
N ASP A 864 -32.61 -30.24 19.41
CA ASP A 864 -33.20 -29.03 19.99
C ASP A 864 -32.31 -28.48 21.11
N ASP A 865 -32.40 -28.98 22.35
CA ASP A 865 -31.57 -28.46 23.45
C ASP A 865 -30.26 -29.24 23.67
N GLY A 866 -30.25 -30.58 23.61
CA GLY A 866 -29.01 -31.35 23.80
C GLY A 866 -29.12 -32.87 23.66
N PHE A 867 -27.98 -33.57 23.65
CA PHE A 867 -27.94 -35.05 23.56
C PHE A 867 -26.65 -35.68 24.12
N VAL A 868 -26.73 -36.99 24.40
CA VAL A 868 -25.57 -37.87 24.59
C VAL A 868 -25.73 -39.12 23.73
N ALA A 869 -24.74 -39.43 22.89
CA ALA A 869 -24.76 -40.53 21.94
C ALA A 869 -23.81 -41.67 22.35
N TYR A 870 -24.25 -42.91 22.15
CA TYR A 870 -23.53 -44.12 22.47
C TYR A 870 -23.50 -45.07 21.26
N LEU A 871 -22.35 -45.68 21.01
CA LEU A 871 -22.16 -46.73 20.01
C LEU A 871 -21.81 -48.03 20.73
N ASN A 872 -22.66 -49.05 20.59
CA ASN A 872 -22.50 -50.36 21.22
C ASN A 872 -22.20 -50.31 22.73
N GLY A 873 -22.79 -49.34 23.45
CA GLY A 873 -22.66 -49.15 24.89
C GLY A 873 -21.54 -48.20 25.32
N VAL A 874 -20.71 -47.72 24.41
CA VAL A 874 -19.65 -46.73 24.69
C VAL A 874 -20.14 -45.35 24.28
N GLU A 875 -19.93 -44.34 25.13
CA GLU A 875 -20.25 -42.95 24.78
C GLU A 875 -19.29 -42.45 23.71
N VAL A 876 -19.82 -41.86 22.63
CA VAL A 876 -19.01 -41.42 21.48
C VAL A 876 -19.11 -39.93 21.20
N GLN A 877 -20.20 -39.27 21.63
CA GLN A 877 -20.39 -37.83 21.46
C GLN A 877 -21.44 -37.29 22.45
N ARG A 878 -21.33 -36.01 22.83
CA ARG A 878 -22.38 -35.28 23.55
C ARG A 878 -22.41 -33.82 23.10
N ALA A 879 -23.57 -33.18 23.16
CA ALA A 879 -23.73 -31.75 22.97
C ALA A 879 -24.66 -31.21 24.05
N MET A 880 -24.35 -30.00 24.56
CA MET A 880 -25.17 -29.29 25.54
C MET A 880 -25.49 -30.11 26.81
N PHE A 881 -24.55 -30.94 27.29
CA PHE A 881 -24.70 -31.72 28.52
C PHE A 881 -23.39 -31.81 29.34
N ASN A 882 -23.48 -31.51 30.63
CA ASN A 882 -22.37 -31.56 31.57
C ASN A 882 -22.58 -32.64 32.65
N GLY A 883 -21.51 -33.36 33.02
CA GLY A 883 -21.53 -34.35 34.10
C GLY A 883 -21.89 -35.78 33.66
N VAL A 884 -22.43 -36.57 34.59
CA VAL A 884 -22.80 -37.98 34.37
C VAL A 884 -24.30 -38.09 34.07
N PRO A 885 -24.71 -38.65 32.91
CA PRO A 885 -26.11 -38.78 32.55
C PRO A 885 -26.91 -39.61 33.56
N SER A 886 -28.00 -39.05 34.07
CA SER A 886 -29.03 -39.72 34.86
C SER A 886 -30.29 -39.91 34.03
N TRP A 887 -31.21 -40.77 34.46
CA TRP A 887 -32.32 -41.19 33.60
C TRP A 887 -33.27 -40.08 33.13
N ASN A 888 -33.32 -38.97 33.87
CA ASN A 888 -34.11 -37.77 33.60
C ASN A 888 -33.24 -36.51 33.54
N SER A 889 -32.01 -36.63 33.03
CA SER A 889 -31.15 -35.46 32.80
C SER A 889 -31.82 -34.43 31.87
N GLY A 890 -31.47 -33.16 32.05
CA GLY A 890 -31.80 -32.09 31.11
C GLY A 890 -30.54 -31.54 30.45
N ALA A 891 -30.71 -30.79 29.37
CA ALA A 891 -29.62 -30.08 28.71
C ALA A 891 -29.08 -28.96 29.61
N ALA A 892 -27.83 -28.55 29.37
CA ALA A 892 -27.14 -27.51 30.14
C ALA A 892 -27.65 -26.09 29.81
N GLY A 893 -28.37 -25.93 28.70
CA GLY A 893 -28.98 -24.70 28.21
C GLY A 893 -29.80 -24.99 26.95
N SER A 894 -30.33 -23.94 26.32
CA SER A 894 -31.05 -24.07 25.06
C SER A 894 -30.14 -23.92 23.84
N HIS A 895 -30.46 -24.65 22.78
CA HIS A 895 -29.83 -24.51 21.46
C HIS A 895 -30.91 -24.04 20.47
N SER A 896 -30.55 -23.12 19.58
CA SER A 896 -31.55 -22.27 18.93
C SER A 896 -32.32 -22.99 17.83
N ASP A 897 -33.61 -22.67 17.66
CA ASP A 897 -34.45 -23.33 16.64
C ASP A 897 -33.87 -23.17 15.23
N ALA A 898 -33.22 -22.04 14.95
CA ALA A 898 -32.56 -21.78 13.67
C ALA A 898 -31.36 -22.72 13.41
N GLU A 899 -30.72 -23.23 14.46
CA GLU A 899 -29.61 -24.18 14.38
C GLU A 899 -30.12 -25.63 14.46
N ALA A 900 -31.10 -25.90 15.31
CA ALA A 900 -31.70 -27.22 15.55
C ALA A 900 -32.35 -27.85 14.31
N VAL A 901 -32.76 -27.05 13.33
CA VAL A 901 -33.28 -27.53 12.04
C VAL A 901 -32.20 -28.01 11.08
N HIS A 902 -30.90 -27.87 11.38
CA HIS A 902 -29.79 -28.32 10.53
C HIS A 902 -29.10 -29.55 11.14
N LEU A 903 -28.59 -30.46 10.28
CA LEU A 903 -27.76 -31.58 10.74
C LEU A 903 -26.38 -31.04 11.11
N GLU A 904 -26.05 -31.02 12.40
CA GLU A 904 -24.70 -30.77 12.87
C GLU A 904 -23.89 -32.07 12.74
N THR A 905 -22.67 -31.99 12.17
CA THR A 905 -21.82 -33.16 11.93
C THR A 905 -20.70 -33.24 12.95
N PHE A 906 -20.62 -34.36 13.66
CA PHE A 906 -19.58 -34.67 14.64
C PHE A 906 -18.67 -35.78 14.10
N ASP A 907 -17.36 -35.53 14.05
CA ASP A 907 -16.38 -36.56 13.74
C ASP A 907 -16.17 -37.49 14.94
N ILE A 908 -16.59 -38.74 14.79
CA ILE A 908 -16.40 -39.80 15.78
C ILE A 908 -15.52 -40.92 15.23
N SER A 909 -14.63 -40.60 14.29
CA SER A 909 -13.72 -41.57 13.65
C SER A 909 -12.85 -42.31 14.66
N SER A 910 -12.49 -41.67 15.77
CA SER A 910 -11.80 -42.31 16.89
C SER A 910 -12.60 -43.49 17.49
N SER A 911 -13.92 -43.50 17.34
CA SER A 911 -14.85 -44.52 17.82
C SER A 911 -15.16 -45.62 16.81
N ILE A 912 -14.57 -45.59 15.60
CA ILE A 912 -14.83 -46.61 14.56
C ILE A 912 -14.51 -48.03 15.03
N HIS A 913 -13.52 -48.17 15.91
CA HIS A 913 -13.12 -49.45 16.51
C HIS A 913 -14.17 -50.02 17.48
N HIS A 914 -15.22 -49.26 17.83
CA HIS A 914 -16.38 -49.76 18.56
C HIS A 914 -17.42 -50.41 17.67
N MET A 915 -17.37 -50.22 16.35
CA MET A 915 -18.22 -50.95 15.39
C MET A 915 -17.84 -52.43 15.36
N ARG A 916 -18.84 -53.29 15.19
CA ARG A 916 -18.68 -54.75 15.16
C ARG A 916 -19.21 -55.28 13.84
N LEU A 917 -18.63 -56.34 13.30
CA LEU A 917 -19.23 -57.05 12.17
C LEU A 917 -20.62 -57.59 12.55
N GLY A 918 -21.60 -57.40 11.68
CA GLY A 918 -23.00 -57.73 11.93
C GLY A 918 -23.74 -56.63 12.69
N ARG A 919 -24.57 -57.02 13.65
CA ARG A 919 -25.51 -56.11 14.34
C ARG A 919 -24.81 -55.11 15.28
N ASN A 920 -25.19 -53.84 15.17
CA ASN A 920 -24.73 -52.73 16.00
C ASN A 920 -25.94 -51.93 16.54
N ILE A 921 -25.70 -51.15 17.60
CA ILE A 921 -26.67 -50.22 18.18
C ILE A 921 -26.07 -48.82 18.29
N LEU A 922 -26.74 -47.84 17.69
CA LEU A 922 -26.59 -46.41 18.01
C LEU A 922 -27.70 -46.05 19.00
N ALA A 923 -27.33 -45.55 20.17
CA ALA A 923 -28.26 -45.15 21.21
C ALA A 923 -28.10 -43.67 21.53
N ILE A 924 -29.19 -42.91 21.57
CA ILE A 924 -29.19 -41.47 21.85
C ILE A 924 -30.02 -41.20 23.10
N HIS A 925 -29.44 -40.45 24.03
CA HIS A 925 -30.13 -39.83 25.16
C HIS A 925 -30.39 -38.38 24.79
N GLY A 926 -31.56 -38.10 24.22
CA GLY A 926 -32.01 -36.76 23.87
C GLY A 926 -32.51 -36.00 25.08
N LEU A 927 -32.25 -34.69 25.12
CA LEU A 927 -32.44 -33.84 26.28
C LEU A 927 -33.17 -32.55 25.91
N ASN A 928 -34.10 -32.14 26.79
CA ASN A 928 -34.59 -30.76 26.87
C ASN A 928 -33.95 -30.02 28.05
N ALA A 929 -33.78 -28.72 27.92
CA ALA A 929 -33.30 -27.82 28.97
C ALA A 929 -34.32 -27.73 30.13
N GLY A 930 -35.62 -27.84 29.83
CA GLY A 930 -36.68 -27.85 30.83
C GLY A 930 -37.80 -28.84 30.50
N ALA A 931 -38.47 -29.36 31.54
CA ALA A 931 -39.60 -30.30 31.35
C ALA A 931 -40.78 -29.64 30.64
N THR A 932 -40.80 -28.30 30.53
CA THR A 932 -41.83 -27.52 29.86
C THR A 932 -41.32 -26.78 28.63
N SER A 933 -40.19 -27.19 28.02
CA SER A 933 -39.75 -26.66 26.71
C SER A 933 -40.89 -26.75 25.69
N SER A 934 -41.00 -25.76 24.81
CA SER A 934 -42.06 -25.67 23.79
C SER A 934 -41.99 -26.81 22.77
N ASP A 935 -40.81 -27.39 22.63
CA ASP A 935 -40.36 -28.23 21.54
C ASP A 935 -39.41 -29.32 22.08
N PHE A 936 -39.15 -30.30 21.20
CA PHE A 936 -38.09 -31.29 21.33
C PHE A 936 -37.81 -31.84 19.93
N LEU A 937 -36.55 -32.03 19.58
CA LEU A 937 -36.16 -32.67 18.33
C LEU A 937 -34.88 -33.49 18.53
N ILE A 938 -34.89 -34.73 18.09
CA ILE A 938 -33.70 -35.54 17.83
C ILE A 938 -33.90 -36.31 16.51
N SER A 939 -33.01 -36.07 15.56
CA SER A 939 -32.88 -36.88 14.34
C SER A 939 -31.40 -37.11 14.05
N VAL A 940 -31.03 -38.31 13.61
CA VAL A 940 -29.61 -38.70 13.50
C VAL A 940 -29.29 -39.47 12.24
N GLU A 941 -28.07 -39.28 11.73
CA GLU A 941 -27.42 -40.13 10.75
C GLU A 941 -26.07 -40.63 11.30
N LEU A 942 -25.70 -41.86 10.94
CA LEU A 942 -24.37 -42.39 11.16
C LEU A 942 -23.80 -42.77 9.80
N THR A 943 -22.72 -42.11 9.39
CA THR A 943 -22.12 -42.27 8.06
C THR A 943 -20.64 -42.61 8.17
N SER A 944 -20.12 -43.35 7.20
CA SER A 944 -18.69 -43.53 7.01
C SER A 944 -18.23 -42.94 5.68
N ILE A 945 -17.01 -42.43 5.68
CA ILE A 945 -16.32 -42.07 4.44
C ILE A 945 -15.66 -43.34 3.92
N MET A 946 -16.00 -43.75 2.71
CA MET A 946 -15.39 -44.92 2.08
C MET A 946 -14.03 -44.54 1.49
N GLY A 947 -12.98 -45.22 1.92
CA GLY A 947 -11.63 -45.06 1.43
C GLY A 947 -11.46 -45.80 0.10
N SER A 948 -11.32 -45.07 -0.99
CA SER A 948 -10.72 -45.62 -2.21
C SER A 948 -9.26 -45.96 -1.91
N GLY A 949 -8.89 -47.24 -1.89
CA GLY A 949 -7.56 -47.72 -1.52
C GLY A 949 -6.41 -46.79 -1.96
N GLY A 950 -5.83 -46.07 -0.99
CA GLY A 950 -4.64 -45.24 -1.18
C GLY A 950 -4.76 -44.03 -2.13
N ALA A 951 -5.94 -43.71 -2.68
CA ALA A 951 -6.10 -42.54 -3.55
C ALA A 951 -6.42 -41.29 -2.72
N VAL A 952 -5.60 -40.25 -2.87
CA VAL A 952 -5.82 -38.91 -2.32
C VAL A 952 -7.20 -38.40 -2.77
N PRO A 953 -8.08 -37.91 -1.87
CA PRO A 953 -9.40 -37.42 -2.24
C PRO A 953 -9.34 -36.39 -3.36
N SER A 954 -10.32 -36.41 -4.27
CA SER A 954 -10.42 -35.36 -5.29
C SER A 954 -10.56 -34.00 -4.59
N GLY A 955 -9.70 -33.03 -4.93
CA GLY A 955 -9.65 -31.75 -4.23
C GLY A 955 -8.46 -31.52 -3.31
N VAL A 956 -7.64 -32.54 -3.02
CA VAL A 956 -6.44 -32.42 -2.17
C VAL A 956 -5.19 -32.35 -3.02
N SER A 957 -4.32 -31.37 -2.78
CA SER A 957 -3.05 -31.17 -3.52
C SER A 957 -2.16 -32.43 -3.44
N PRO A 958 -1.43 -32.80 -4.51
CA PRO A 958 -0.46 -33.91 -4.42
C PRO A 958 0.66 -33.67 -3.40
N SER A 959 0.98 -32.40 -3.09
CA SER A 959 1.96 -32.03 -2.06
C SER A 959 1.39 -32.09 -0.64
N ALA A 960 0.06 -32.21 -0.49
CA ALA A 960 -0.59 -32.19 0.81
C ALA A 960 -0.51 -33.54 1.53
N SER A 961 -0.27 -33.47 2.83
CA SER A 961 -0.32 -34.60 3.75
C SER A 961 -1.49 -34.47 4.70
N GLN A 962 -2.15 -35.58 5.01
CA GLN A 962 -3.15 -35.62 6.08
C GLN A 962 -2.43 -35.51 7.44
N TYR A 963 -2.91 -34.62 8.30
CA TYR A 963 -2.41 -34.51 9.65
C TYR A 963 -2.99 -35.63 10.53
N VAL A 964 -2.11 -36.55 10.95
CA VAL A 964 -2.48 -37.70 11.81
C VAL A 964 -1.68 -37.74 13.12
N ARG A 965 -0.63 -36.92 13.24
CA ARG A 965 0.24 -36.83 14.42
C ARG A 965 1.04 -35.52 14.43
N PRO A 966 1.51 -35.05 15.60
CA PRO A 966 2.38 -33.88 15.70
C PRO A 966 3.65 -34.01 14.84
N LEU A 967 4.10 -32.87 14.33
CA LEU A 967 5.28 -32.70 13.48
C LEU A 967 6.48 -32.33 14.34
N MET A 968 7.63 -32.94 14.07
CA MET A 968 8.90 -32.57 14.69
C MET A 968 9.72 -31.76 13.70
N LEU A 969 10.03 -30.51 14.04
CA LEU A 969 10.72 -29.57 13.16
C LEU A 969 12.22 -29.57 13.45
N THR A 970 13.03 -29.85 12.45
CA THR A 970 14.51 -29.82 12.54
C THR A 970 15.14 -28.70 11.74
N GLU A 971 14.37 -28.11 10.80
CA GLU A 971 14.71 -26.94 10.01
C GLU A 971 13.49 -26.02 9.88
N SER A 972 13.74 -24.74 9.58
CA SER A 972 12.68 -23.75 9.39
C SER A 972 11.73 -24.18 8.29
N VAL A 973 10.44 -23.93 8.46
CA VAL A 973 9.40 -24.46 7.56
C VAL A 973 8.22 -23.51 7.45
N GLN A 974 7.63 -23.44 6.26
CA GLN A 974 6.37 -22.74 6.01
C GLN A 974 5.25 -23.78 5.93
N ILE A 975 4.34 -23.77 6.91
CA ILE A 975 3.24 -24.72 7.01
C ILE A 975 1.96 -24.03 6.58
N ALA A 976 1.31 -24.56 5.55
CA ALA A 976 -0.03 -24.13 5.15
C ALA A 976 -1.01 -25.26 5.42
N ALA A 977 -2.12 -24.98 6.10
CA ALA A 977 -3.09 -25.98 6.53
C ALA A 977 -4.53 -25.55 6.31
N ARG A 978 -5.38 -26.53 5.96
CA ARG A 978 -6.83 -26.39 5.89
C ARG A 978 -7.53 -27.59 6.51
N ALA A 979 -8.72 -27.38 7.05
CA ALA A 979 -9.64 -28.43 7.41
C ALA A 979 -10.63 -28.67 6.26
N PHE A 980 -11.05 -29.93 6.09
CA PHE A 980 -12.05 -30.33 5.12
C PHE A 980 -13.12 -31.21 5.79
N ASP A 981 -14.39 -30.79 5.76
CA ASP A 981 -15.51 -31.55 6.34
C ASP A 981 -16.15 -32.54 5.35
N GLY A 982 -15.61 -32.67 4.14
CA GLY A 982 -16.18 -33.50 3.07
C GLY A 982 -17.00 -32.71 2.04
N GLN A 983 -17.35 -31.46 2.33
CA GLN A 983 -18.06 -30.56 1.40
C GLN A 983 -17.35 -29.22 1.24
N THR A 984 -16.88 -28.64 2.34
CA THR A 984 -16.32 -27.29 2.41
C THR A 984 -14.91 -27.32 2.97
N TRP A 985 -14.03 -26.55 2.35
CA TRP A 985 -12.71 -26.25 2.89
C TRP A 985 -12.80 -25.07 3.85
N SER A 986 -12.08 -25.14 4.97
CA SER A 986 -11.84 -23.95 5.82
C SER A 986 -11.01 -22.91 5.07
N ALA A 987 -10.94 -21.70 5.65
CA ALA A 987 -9.90 -20.75 5.27
C ALA A 987 -8.50 -21.36 5.47
N LEU A 988 -7.53 -20.84 4.72
CA LEU A 988 -6.12 -21.21 4.83
C LEU A 988 -5.52 -20.60 6.09
N ASN A 989 -4.93 -21.44 6.95
CA ASN A 989 -4.01 -20.96 7.97
C ASN A 989 -2.58 -21.29 7.54
N GLU A 990 -1.77 -20.26 7.37
CA GLU A 990 -0.38 -20.36 6.92
C GLU A 990 0.53 -19.68 7.93
N VAL A 991 1.61 -20.37 8.30
CA VAL A 991 2.58 -19.93 9.31
C VAL A 991 4.00 -20.31 8.91
N THR A 992 4.97 -19.49 9.30
CA THR A 992 6.38 -19.86 9.23
C THR A 992 6.93 -20.09 10.63
N PHE A 993 7.54 -21.27 10.85
CA PHE A 993 8.29 -21.56 12.06
C PHE A 993 9.79 -21.48 11.77
N GLY A 994 10.49 -20.55 12.42
CA GLY A 994 11.95 -20.43 12.34
C GLY A 994 12.61 -21.37 13.34
N VAL A 995 13.40 -22.34 12.87
CA VAL A 995 14.01 -23.35 13.74
C VAL A 995 15.42 -22.97 14.17
N GLY A 996 15.65 -22.94 15.48
CA GLY A 996 16.97 -22.70 16.07
C GLY A 996 17.33 -21.21 16.20
N PRO A 997 18.53 -20.90 16.73
CA PRO A 997 18.92 -19.53 17.07
C PRO A 997 19.53 -18.78 15.87
N VAL A 998 18.88 -18.83 14.70
CA VAL A 998 19.43 -18.29 13.44
C VAL A 998 19.71 -16.79 13.55
N ALA A 999 18.72 -16.00 13.96
CA ALA A 999 18.88 -14.55 14.11
C ALA A 999 19.95 -14.16 15.14
N GLN A 1000 20.13 -14.97 16.19
CA GLN A 1000 21.16 -14.73 17.20
C GLN A 1000 22.56 -15.11 16.74
N SER A 1001 22.69 -16.02 15.76
CA SER A 1001 23.96 -16.68 15.43
C SER A 1001 24.51 -16.34 14.05
N LEU A 1002 23.67 -16.02 13.06
CA LEU A 1002 24.11 -15.72 11.69
C LEU A 1002 24.52 -14.25 11.55
N ARG A 1003 25.69 -13.98 10.96
CA ARG A 1003 26.22 -12.62 10.76
C ARG A 1003 26.89 -12.50 9.40
N ILE A 1004 26.73 -11.35 8.75
CA ILE A 1004 27.53 -10.91 7.60
C ILE A 1004 28.95 -10.63 8.11
N SER A 1005 29.95 -11.28 7.51
CA SER A 1005 31.37 -11.12 7.85
C SER A 1005 32.14 -10.31 6.82
N GLU A 1006 31.76 -10.41 5.54
CA GLU A 1006 32.50 -9.80 4.44
C GLU A 1006 31.57 -9.41 3.27
N LEU A 1007 31.89 -8.28 2.62
CA LEU A 1007 31.15 -7.73 1.47
C LEU A 1007 32.13 -7.27 0.38
N MET A 1008 32.05 -7.87 -0.81
CA MET A 1008 32.79 -7.45 -2.00
C MET A 1008 31.84 -6.78 -3.00
N TYR A 1009 31.67 -5.46 -2.85
CA TYR A 1009 30.72 -4.67 -3.64
C TYR A 1009 31.31 -4.08 -4.94
N HIS A 1010 32.63 -3.90 -5.04
CA HIS A 1010 33.28 -3.39 -6.25
C HIS A 1010 34.56 -4.17 -6.59
N PRO A 1011 34.43 -5.44 -7.01
CA PRO A 1011 35.54 -6.29 -7.44
C PRO A 1011 36.20 -5.81 -8.73
N VAL A 1012 37.39 -6.36 -9.04
CA VAL A 1012 38.11 -6.06 -10.29
C VAL A 1012 37.37 -6.61 -11.52
N ASP A 1013 36.78 -7.81 -11.41
CA ASP A 1013 35.79 -8.30 -12.37
C ASP A 1013 34.40 -7.91 -11.85
N PRO A 1014 33.65 -7.02 -12.52
CA PRO A 1014 32.35 -6.52 -12.04
C PRO A 1014 31.25 -7.58 -11.84
N ASN A 1015 31.48 -8.85 -12.20
CA ASN A 1015 30.53 -9.94 -11.95
C ASN A 1015 30.98 -10.86 -10.80
N ALA A 1016 32.12 -10.59 -10.18
CA ALA A 1016 32.68 -11.37 -9.08
C ALA A 1016 32.30 -10.81 -7.69
N GLU A 1017 31.13 -10.18 -7.57
CA GLU A 1017 30.62 -9.66 -6.30
C GLU A 1017 30.17 -10.81 -5.39
N TYR A 1018 30.36 -10.65 -4.08
CA TYR A 1018 29.88 -11.62 -3.09
C TYR A 1018 29.53 -11.02 -1.74
N VAL A 1019 28.69 -11.74 -1.00
CA VAL A 1019 28.39 -11.51 0.42
C VAL A 1019 28.73 -12.79 1.18
N GLU A 1020 29.50 -12.65 2.26
CA GLU A 1020 29.88 -13.76 3.15
C GLU A 1020 29.12 -13.69 4.47
N LEU A 1021 28.67 -14.86 4.93
CA LEU A 1021 28.01 -15.08 6.20
C LEU A 1021 28.81 -16.05 7.08
N THR A 1022 28.81 -15.81 8.39
CA THR A 1022 29.41 -16.68 9.39
C THR A 1022 28.42 -16.99 10.51
N ASN A 1023 28.55 -18.16 11.12
CA ASN A 1023 27.81 -18.54 12.33
C ASN A 1023 28.67 -18.25 13.57
N VAL A 1024 28.38 -17.14 14.26
CA VAL A 1024 29.06 -16.75 15.50
C VAL A 1024 28.51 -17.46 16.75
N GLY A 1025 27.46 -18.29 16.58
CA GLY A 1025 26.83 -19.04 17.65
C GLY A 1025 27.59 -20.31 18.05
N SER A 1026 27.02 -21.06 18.99
CA SER A 1026 27.60 -22.31 19.52
C SER A 1026 26.95 -23.59 18.99
N GLN A 1027 25.94 -23.47 18.14
CA GLN A 1027 25.18 -24.59 17.58
C GLN A 1027 25.15 -24.51 16.06
N THR A 1028 25.07 -25.65 15.38
CA THR A 1028 24.77 -25.68 13.95
C THR A 1028 23.38 -25.10 13.72
N ILE A 1029 23.28 -24.17 12.77
CA ILE A 1029 22.02 -23.56 12.35
C ILE A 1029 21.65 -24.02 10.94
N ASN A 1030 20.36 -24.15 10.65
CA ASN A 1030 19.87 -24.40 9.29
C ASN A 1030 19.28 -23.09 8.74
N LEU A 1031 19.64 -22.74 7.52
CA LEU A 1031 19.30 -21.45 6.92
C LEU A 1031 18.07 -21.47 6.02
N ASN A 1032 17.27 -22.55 6.02
CA ASN A 1032 16.08 -22.62 5.20
C ASN A 1032 15.20 -21.38 5.42
N LEU A 1033 14.79 -20.72 4.32
CA LEU A 1033 13.97 -19.50 4.30
C LEU A 1033 14.62 -18.23 4.87
N VAL A 1034 15.88 -18.25 5.31
CA VAL A 1034 16.65 -17.01 5.54
C VAL A 1034 16.75 -16.25 4.23
N ALA A 1035 16.61 -14.93 4.23
CA ALA A 1035 16.56 -14.18 2.99
C ALA A 1035 17.24 -12.83 3.06
N PHE A 1036 17.90 -12.46 1.95
CA PHE A 1036 18.24 -11.06 1.67
C PHE A 1036 17.02 -10.37 1.05
N THR A 1037 16.56 -9.30 1.70
CA THR A 1037 15.35 -8.53 1.36
C THR A 1037 15.63 -7.11 0.89
N ASP A 1038 16.87 -6.64 1.02
CA ASP A 1038 17.34 -5.33 0.51
C ASP A 1038 18.78 -5.41 -0.03
N GLY A 1039 19.07 -4.56 -1.03
CA GLY A 1039 20.28 -4.56 -1.86
C GLY A 1039 20.34 -5.74 -2.84
N ILE A 1040 20.50 -6.98 -2.34
CA ILE A 1040 20.41 -8.20 -3.16
C ILE A 1040 19.12 -8.99 -2.86
N ARG A 1041 18.82 -9.99 -3.70
CA ARG A 1041 17.68 -10.90 -3.51
C ARG A 1041 18.15 -12.35 -3.58
N TYR A 1042 18.04 -13.05 -2.45
CA TYR A 1042 18.34 -14.47 -2.34
C TYR A 1042 17.63 -15.08 -1.12
N THR A 1043 17.03 -16.25 -1.28
CA THR A 1043 16.43 -17.03 -0.19
C THR A 1043 17.19 -18.34 -0.07
N PHE A 1044 17.74 -18.60 1.11
CA PHE A 1044 18.56 -19.77 1.38
C PHE A 1044 17.71 -21.05 1.37
N PRO A 1045 18.20 -22.14 0.74
CA PRO A 1045 17.62 -23.46 0.91
C PRO A 1045 17.96 -24.02 2.31
N GLY A 1046 17.48 -25.22 2.62
CA GLY A 1046 17.92 -25.98 3.80
C GLY A 1046 19.40 -26.36 3.74
N VAL A 1047 20.26 -25.45 4.20
CA VAL A 1047 21.71 -25.64 4.34
C VAL A 1047 22.11 -25.48 5.79
N GLU A 1048 22.96 -26.39 6.28
CA GLU A 1048 23.51 -26.33 7.63
C GLU A 1048 24.80 -25.50 7.67
N LEU A 1049 24.90 -24.60 8.66
CA LEU A 1049 26.10 -23.82 8.96
C LEU A 1049 26.58 -24.13 10.37
N ALA A 1050 27.72 -24.83 10.48
CA ALA A 1050 28.32 -25.18 11.77
C ALA A 1050 28.89 -23.95 12.51
N PRO A 1051 29.07 -24.00 13.84
CA PRO A 1051 29.72 -22.93 14.60
C PRO A 1051 31.09 -22.54 14.02
N GLY A 1052 31.28 -21.24 13.75
CA GLY A 1052 32.51 -20.68 13.18
C GLY A 1052 32.75 -21.00 11.70
N ALA A 1053 31.81 -21.66 11.02
CA ALA A 1053 31.91 -21.90 9.57
C ALA A 1053 31.39 -20.69 8.78
N TYR A 1054 31.85 -20.59 7.54
CA TYR A 1054 31.52 -19.52 6.58
C TYR A 1054 30.76 -20.08 5.39
N MET A 1055 29.95 -19.22 4.77
CA MET A 1055 29.31 -19.49 3.49
C MET A 1055 29.11 -18.21 2.69
N LEU A 1056 28.93 -18.34 1.39
CA LEU A 1056 28.85 -17.20 0.48
C LEU A 1056 27.63 -17.28 -0.45
N VAL A 1057 27.18 -16.11 -0.87
CA VAL A 1057 26.35 -15.92 -2.05
C VAL A 1057 27.09 -15.00 -3.01
N ALA A 1058 27.09 -15.33 -4.29
CA ALA A 1058 27.78 -14.56 -5.33
C ALA A 1058 26.79 -14.18 -6.43
N GLU A 1059 27.08 -13.19 -7.28
CA GLU A 1059 26.20 -12.86 -8.41
C GLU A 1059 26.34 -13.90 -9.54
N ASP A 1060 27.57 -14.04 -10.05
CA ASP A 1060 27.93 -14.99 -11.10
C ASP A 1060 28.97 -15.97 -10.55
N LEU A 1061 28.56 -17.24 -10.41
CA LEU A 1061 29.41 -18.29 -9.87
C LEU A 1061 30.68 -18.50 -10.72
N ALA A 1062 30.61 -18.38 -12.04
CA ALA A 1062 31.76 -18.61 -12.91
C ALA A 1062 32.78 -17.46 -12.79
N ALA A 1063 32.29 -16.21 -12.73
CA ALA A 1063 33.15 -15.05 -12.49
C ALA A 1063 33.77 -15.09 -11.09
N PHE A 1064 32.98 -15.46 -10.08
CA PHE A 1064 33.45 -15.66 -8.70
C PHE A 1064 34.56 -16.72 -8.64
N GLU A 1065 34.35 -17.92 -9.21
CA GLU A 1065 35.36 -18.98 -9.19
C GLU A 1065 36.62 -18.60 -9.99
N ALA A 1066 36.49 -17.81 -11.05
CA ALA A 1066 37.62 -17.29 -11.81
C ALA A 1066 38.44 -16.27 -11.01
N ALA A 1067 37.79 -15.45 -10.19
CA ALA A 1067 38.42 -14.42 -9.36
C ALA A 1067 39.05 -14.98 -8.08
N TYR A 1068 38.34 -15.86 -7.36
CA TYR A 1068 38.70 -16.29 -6.00
C TYR A 1068 39.07 -17.77 -5.87
N GLY A 1069 38.84 -18.56 -6.92
CA GLY A 1069 39.12 -20.00 -6.95
C GLY A 1069 37.88 -20.87 -6.73
N ALA A 1070 37.98 -22.12 -7.19
CA ALA A 1070 36.89 -23.10 -7.09
C ALA A 1070 36.87 -23.84 -5.75
N GLY A 1071 35.68 -24.32 -5.35
CA GLY A 1071 35.49 -25.16 -4.16
C GLY A 1071 35.25 -24.42 -2.84
N LEU A 1072 34.97 -23.11 -2.91
CA LEU A 1072 34.52 -22.30 -1.78
C LEU A 1072 33.04 -22.57 -1.45
N PRO A 1073 32.58 -22.32 -0.20
CA PRO A 1073 31.23 -22.69 0.25
C PRO A 1073 30.13 -21.74 -0.28
N VAL A 1074 29.97 -21.66 -1.59
CA VAL A 1074 28.96 -20.83 -2.27
C VAL A 1074 27.63 -21.59 -2.35
N VAL A 1075 26.53 -20.99 -1.90
CA VAL A 1075 25.20 -21.64 -1.81
C VAL A 1075 24.30 -21.29 -3.01
N GLY A 1076 24.62 -20.25 -3.78
CA GLY A 1076 24.00 -20.00 -5.07
C GLY A 1076 24.44 -18.69 -5.71
N PRO A 1077 23.97 -18.42 -6.95
CA PRO A 1077 23.89 -17.07 -7.43
C PRO A 1077 22.74 -16.33 -6.74
N TYR A 1078 22.95 -15.09 -6.28
CA TYR A 1078 21.87 -14.16 -5.93
C TYR A 1078 21.40 -13.39 -7.16
N SER A 1079 20.27 -12.68 -7.04
CA SER A 1079 19.80 -11.74 -8.07
C SER A 1079 19.89 -10.30 -7.58
N GLY A 1080 20.08 -9.36 -8.52
CA GLY A 1080 20.48 -7.98 -8.23
C GLY A 1080 21.99 -7.79 -8.41
N LYS A 1081 22.48 -6.60 -8.08
CA LYS A 1081 23.90 -6.23 -8.02
C LYS A 1081 24.12 -5.33 -6.83
N LEU A 1082 25.30 -5.37 -6.25
CA LEU A 1082 25.69 -4.41 -5.25
C LEU A 1082 25.99 -3.05 -5.91
N SER A 1083 25.51 -1.97 -5.30
CA SER A 1083 25.79 -0.60 -5.72
C SER A 1083 27.23 -0.21 -5.42
N ASN A 1084 28.00 0.08 -6.47
CA ASN A 1084 29.35 0.65 -6.33
C ASN A 1084 29.40 1.98 -5.56
N ALA A 1085 28.27 2.70 -5.41
CA ALA A 1085 28.17 3.95 -4.65
C ALA A 1085 27.72 3.75 -3.19
N GLY A 1086 27.42 2.52 -2.78
CA GLY A 1086 26.75 2.21 -1.52
C GLY A 1086 25.24 2.05 -1.67
N GLU A 1087 24.66 1.28 -0.76
CA GLU A 1087 23.23 1.03 -0.62
C GLU A 1087 22.94 0.38 0.74
N ARG A 1088 21.65 0.14 1.01
CA ARG A 1088 21.17 -0.63 2.16
C ARG A 1088 21.15 -2.13 1.87
N ILE A 1089 21.68 -2.93 2.79
CA ILE A 1089 21.61 -4.38 2.80
C ILE A 1089 20.75 -4.83 3.98
N GLU A 1090 19.84 -5.77 3.74
CA GLU A 1090 19.01 -6.36 4.79
C GLU A 1090 18.96 -7.88 4.66
N LEU A 1091 19.26 -8.56 5.78
CA LEU A 1091 19.18 -10.00 5.96
C LEU A 1091 18.14 -10.31 7.03
N GLN A 1092 17.16 -11.16 6.70
CA GLN A 1092 16.08 -11.57 7.59
C GLN A 1092 16.12 -13.09 7.85
N ASP A 1093 15.67 -13.51 9.02
CA ASP A 1093 15.45 -14.92 9.31
C ASP A 1093 14.18 -15.46 8.64
N ALA A 1094 13.93 -16.77 8.77
CA ALA A 1094 12.76 -17.42 8.19
C ALA A 1094 11.41 -16.80 8.59
N THR A 1095 11.35 -16.13 9.76
CA THR A 1095 10.12 -15.52 10.28
C THR A 1095 9.97 -14.06 9.86
N GLY A 1096 10.92 -13.53 9.09
CA GLY A 1096 10.99 -12.11 8.69
C GLY A 1096 11.64 -11.20 9.73
N ALA A 1097 12.21 -11.75 10.81
CA ALA A 1097 12.92 -10.93 11.78
C ALA A 1097 14.26 -10.49 11.20
N VAL A 1098 14.56 -9.20 11.22
CA VAL A 1098 15.83 -8.65 10.74
C VAL A 1098 16.98 -9.21 11.58
N ILE A 1099 17.91 -9.92 10.92
CA ILE A 1099 19.17 -10.38 11.50
C ILE A 1099 20.16 -9.21 11.50
N GLN A 1100 20.36 -8.58 10.34
CA GLN A 1100 21.19 -7.40 10.16
C GLN A 1100 20.63 -6.51 9.04
N SER A 1101 20.65 -5.20 9.28
CA SER A 1101 20.30 -4.16 8.31
C SER A 1101 21.30 -3.02 8.44
N PHE A 1102 21.97 -2.62 7.35
CA PHE A 1102 22.91 -1.49 7.36
C PHE A 1102 23.09 -0.90 5.96
N THR A 1103 23.58 0.34 5.89
CA THR A 1103 23.96 1.02 4.65
C THR A 1103 25.47 1.14 4.55
N TYR A 1104 26.07 0.51 3.52
CA TYR A 1104 27.51 0.71 3.23
C TYR A 1104 27.71 1.90 2.30
N ARG A 1105 28.93 2.46 2.29
CA ARG A 1105 29.30 3.59 1.43
C ARG A 1105 30.67 3.37 0.81
N ASP A 1106 30.79 3.73 -0.45
CA ASP A 1106 32.02 3.65 -1.26
C ASP A 1106 33.18 4.47 -0.67
N ASN A 1107 32.86 5.60 -0.04
CA ASN A 1107 33.83 6.53 0.51
C ASN A 1107 34.41 6.12 1.87
N TRP A 1108 34.01 4.97 2.42
CA TRP A 1108 34.55 4.48 3.69
C TRP A 1108 36.05 4.15 3.56
N TYR A 1109 36.42 3.33 2.59
CA TYR A 1109 37.82 2.98 2.35
C TYR A 1109 38.10 2.91 0.85
N ARG A 1110 38.89 3.84 0.33
CA ARG A 1110 39.19 3.94 -1.11
C ARG A 1110 39.73 2.64 -1.75
N ILE A 1111 40.37 1.77 -0.98
CA ILE A 1111 40.91 0.50 -1.52
C ILE A 1111 39.85 -0.59 -1.68
N THR A 1112 38.66 -0.44 -1.08
CA THR A 1112 37.55 -1.37 -1.25
C THR A 1112 36.65 -1.02 -2.43
N ASP A 1113 36.92 0.11 -3.08
CA ASP A 1113 36.20 0.63 -4.24
C ASP A 1113 37.03 0.38 -5.51
N GLY A 1114 36.87 -0.80 -6.13
CA GLY A 1114 37.46 -1.15 -7.43
C GLY A 1114 38.94 -1.56 -7.41
N GLN A 1115 39.61 -1.55 -6.25
CA GLN A 1115 41.01 -2.01 -6.12
C GLN A 1115 41.14 -3.45 -5.62
N GLY A 1116 40.02 -4.17 -5.53
CA GLY A 1116 39.97 -5.60 -5.23
C GLY A 1116 40.01 -5.96 -3.74
N PHE A 1117 39.93 -5.01 -2.80
CA PHE A 1117 39.72 -5.33 -1.38
C PHE A 1117 38.22 -5.33 -1.05
N SER A 1118 37.79 -6.19 -0.14
CA SER A 1118 36.42 -6.25 0.39
C SER A 1118 36.29 -5.38 1.65
N LEU A 1119 35.05 -5.08 2.01
CA LEU A 1119 34.70 -4.60 3.35
C LEU A 1119 34.53 -5.80 4.28
N THR A 1120 35.34 -5.86 5.33
CA THR A 1120 35.31 -6.93 6.35
C THR A 1120 34.85 -6.35 7.69
N VAL A 1121 33.91 -7.02 8.35
CA VAL A 1121 33.45 -6.64 9.69
C VAL A 1121 34.56 -6.94 10.71
N LYS A 1122 34.88 -5.98 11.58
CA LYS A 1122 35.97 -6.14 12.57
C LYS A 1122 35.65 -7.18 13.65
N ASP A 1123 34.40 -7.21 14.10
CA ASP A 1123 33.91 -8.15 15.10
C ASP A 1123 32.48 -8.58 14.73
N PRO A 1124 32.31 -9.65 13.92
CA PRO A 1124 30.99 -10.13 13.54
C PRO A 1124 30.09 -10.50 14.73
N ALA A 1125 30.68 -10.86 15.88
CA ALA A 1125 29.95 -11.19 17.10
C ALA A 1125 29.64 -9.95 17.98
N GLY A 1126 30.18 -8.78 17.61
CA GLY A 1126 30.03 -7.53 18.33
C GLY A 1126 28.63 -6.93 18.23
N SER A 1127 28.40 -5.84 18.99
CA SER A 1127 27.14 -5.10 19.02
C SER A 1127 27.18 -3.75 18.30
N ASP A 1128 28.27 -3.47 17.59
CA ASP A 1128 28.46 -2.21 16.89
C ASP A 1128 27.49 -2.10 15.70
N SER A 1129 26.97 -0.89 15.46
CA SER A 1129 26.14 -0.63 14.26
C SER A 1129 27.00 -0.74 13.01
N LEU A 1130 26.56 -1.57 12.06
CA LEU A 1130 27.22 -1.72 10.77
C LEU A 1130 27.01 -0.52 9.83
N ASP A 1131 26.19 0.48 10.20
CA ASP A 1131 26.10 1.76 9.48
C ASP A 1131 27.33 2.66 9.71
N ALA A 1132 28.18 2.32 10.68
CA ALA A 1132 29.37 3.07 11.00
C ALA A 1132 30.60 2.49 10.29
N LYS A 1133 31.34 3.34 9.58
CA LYS A 1133 32.65 3.03 8.99
C LYS A 1133 33.61 2.29 9.95
N ASP A 1134 33.55 2.63 11.24
CA ASP A 1134 34.44 2.05 12.26
C ASP A 1134 34.14 0.58 12.59
N ALA A 1135 32.96 0.05 12.26
CA ALA A 1135 32.66 -1.38 12.38
C ALA A 1135 33.35 -2.22 11.29
N TRP A 1136 33.83 -1.56 10.23
CA TRP A 1136 34.41 -2.19 9.05
C TRP A 1136 35.90 -1.89 8.92
N ARG A 1137 36.61 -2.73 8.19
CA ARG A 1137 37.98 -2.51 7.71
C ARG A 1137 38.10 -3.06 6.28
N PRO A 1138 39.08 -2.60 5.48
CA PRO A 1138 39.48 -3.33 4.29
C PRO A 1138 40.00 -4.73 4.65
N SER A 1139 39.80 -5.69 3.75
CA SER A 1139 40.37 -7.03 3.88
C SER A 1139 41.89 -7.03 3.99
N ALA A 1140 42.47 -8.10 4.54
CA ALA A 1140 43.92 -8.21 4.74
C ALA A 1140 44.68 -8.33 3.41
N GLN A 1141 44.03 -8.85 2.36
CA GLN A 1141 44.59 -9.04 1.02
C GLN A 1141 43.59 -8.61 -0.08
N PRO A 1142 44.09 -8.22 -1.27
CA PRO A 1142 43.26 -8.14 -2.46
C PRO A 1142 42.64 -9.51 -2.77
N GLY A 1143 41.36 -9.53 -3.11
CA GLY A 1143 40.52 -10.72 -3.30
C GLY A 1143 39.66 -11.08 -2.08
N GLY A 1144 39.85 -10.39 -0.95
CA GLY A 1144 39.17 -10.72 0.30
C GLY A 1144 39.66 -12.04 0.90
N SER A 1145 38.86 -12.61 1.81
CA SER A 1145 39.11 -13.92 2.44
C SER A 1145 37.96 -14.93 2.24
N PRO A 1146 37.34 -15.04 1.05
CA PRO A 1146 36.08 -15.74 0.90
C PRO A 1146 36.15 -17.20 1.35
N GLY A 1147 35.29 -17.57 2.31
CA GLY A 1147 35.21 -18.88 2.95
C GLY A 1147 36.08 -19.05 4.19
N PHE A 1148 36.79 -18.00 4.63
CA PHE A 1148 37.77 -18.04 5.71
C PHE A 1148 37.74 -16.77 6.56
N ASP A 1149 38.30 -16.85 7.77
CA ASP A 1149 38.55 -15.67 8.61
C ASP A 1149 39.65 -14.78 7.99
N ASP A 1150 39.45 -13.46 7.96
CA ASP A 1150 40.33 -12.47 7.31
C ASP A 1150 41.51 -11.98 8.17
#